data_AF-A0A0R1GPA0-F1
#
_entry.id   AF-A0A0R1GPA0-F1
#
_cell.length_a   1.000
_cell.length_b   1.000
_cell.length_c   1.000
_cell.angle_alpha   90.00
_cell.angle_beta   90.00
_cell.angle_gamma   90.00
#
_symmetry.space_group_name_H-M   'P 1'
#
loop_
_entity.id
_entity.type
_entity.pdbx_description
1 polymer ?
#
loop_
_entity_poly.entity_id
_entity_poly.type
_entity_poly.pdbx_seq_one_letter_code
_entity_poly.pdbx_strand_id
1 'polypeptide(L)'
;MRKKGYQTLRILGFVAVLGVVYLLFKQLNDYTGYSADDYLYHFFFTGEWPARHLRGIHNLFDLIQSIQNHTRINNGRFVAHTGVQLFMQWPKSVYNIANSIVFLLVGILINLHLFGRLSRLRVGYLMLTFMLMWVCLPDYGTSILWLSGGFNYLWVALIYLSFLLPYRFNYQAQHPRIMFVGMLLLGFLAGGTNENTAPLTLFIALGFTICDWKQGQLAWKWAGGIAGAESWIVLVISGSQQVAKRGSQFQIQKLLTATWQYSGLLLLLVLGVAFYLYWQHHGYGRAFTWRDQRLYLAGCLYGVGAILGIISLIVSPQILSRVFFGPSLYLITALLLLLADYARLRRQAWLPTLIPYIVAAVLAFMSIPTYVAAVNSNFQSYQYWRTGDVRCRQAKQAGQTSASVPGQPPVFNDHNMYLSSTYVAGGQPDKQWFNVWMARYYGLKTVRLNNRVSLVKVTHDSVAWQVTQRLNRFYRAVTHQTTAVQAAEMRTAYLRYVDQMGKQVGQEPISGNVGSTFDIQHASVSGYRTATNNPKTYTFTAATSQTLTIHVIRAPQMRTATLLYQVRGTHQQVGSEAISGLTGSTFNIRHAGVTGYTTTEKAPQTYRFTSQMKQNVVIPVTPTLQGTTITYLNGKRKVLQDFVHTRTGQQLTLTAPLGYQLAKGQAHSLTMPAKGLPHLTVQVRHLSFWPRLRALPHLPILVLGLLLFIVCDQGLAYYQSKHQ
;
A
#
# COMPACT_ATOMS: atom_id res chain seq x y z
N MET A 1 25.02 -14.74 40.62
CA MET A 1 23.64 -14.79 40.07
C MET A 1 23.35 -13.71 39.02
N ARG A 2 23.31 -12.39 39.36
CA ARG A 2 22.85 -11.27 38.47
C ARG A 2 23.16 -11.39 36.96
N LYS A 3 24.40 -11.73 36.54
CA LYS A 3 24.76 -11.86 35.11
C LYS A 3 23.95 -12.91 34.33
N LYS A 4 23.61 -14.07 34.93
CA LYS A 4 22.78 -15.11 34.27
C LYS A 4 21.35 -14.61 34.06
N GLY A 5 20.72 -14.02 35.08
CA GLY A 5 19.36 -13.48 34.98
C GLY A 5 19.18 -12.42 33.89
N TYR A 6 20.15 -11.51 33.75
CA TYR A 6 20.15 -10.52 32.65
C TYR A 6 20.24 -11.17 31.26
N GLN A 7 21.03 -12.23 31.11
CA GLN A 7 21.12 -12.97 29.84
C GLN A 7 19.80 -13.68 29.52
N THR A 8 19.17 -14.36 30.49
CA THR A 8 17.87 -15.00 30.33
C THR A 8 16.78 -14.00 29.94
N LEU A 9 16.66 -12.88 30.67
CA LEU A 9 15.67 -11.83 30.36
C LEU A 9 15.87 -11.27 28.94
N ARG A 10 17.12 -11.07 28.51
CA ARG A 10 17.41 -10.62 27.14
C ARG A 10 17.00 -11.65 26.08
N ILE A 11 17.24 -12.94 26.32
CA ILE A 11 16.83 -14.02 25.40
C ILE A 11 15.31 -14.08 25.30
N LEU A 12 14.59 -14.03 26.44
CA LEU A 12 13.13 -13.97 26.46
C LEU A 12 12.59 -12.75 25.70
N GLY A 13 13.21 -11.58 25.87
CA GLY A 13 12.86 -10.37 25.10
C GLY A 13 13.06 -10.54 23.59
N PHE A 14 14.12 -11.23 23.15
CA PHE A 14 14.32 -11.56 21.73
C PHE A 14 13.26 -12.52 21.19
N VAL A 15 12.97 -13.60 21.92
CA VAL A 15 11.95 -14.60 21.53
C VAL A 15 10.57 -13.96 21.47
N ALA A 16 10.21 -13.11 22.44
CA ALA A 16 8.94 -12.39 22.46
C ALA A 16 8.77 -11.45 21.26
N VAL A 17 9.79 -10.62 20.96
CA VAL A 17 9.74 -9.69 19.82
C VAL A 17 9.65 -10.44 18.50
N LEU A 18 10.48 -11.47 18.29
CA LEU A 18 10.46 -12.26 17.06
C LEU A 18 9.13 -13.03 16.90
N GLY A 19 8.60 -13.61 17.98
CA GLY A 19 7.33 -14.33 17.98
C GLY A 19 6.13 -13.43 17.67
N VAL A 20 6.06 -12.23 18.28
CA VAL A 20 4.99 -11.26 17.98
C VAL A 20 5.08 -10.76 16.54
N VAL A 21 6.27 -10.36 16.07
CA VAL A 21 6.44 -9.90 14.68
C VAL A 21 6.12 -11.01 13.68
N TYR A 22 6.51 -12.26 13.95
CA TYR A 22 6.15 -13.41 13.12
C TYR A 22 4.63 -13.61 13.03
N LEU A 23 3.92 -13.62 14.16
CA LEU A 23 2.48 -13.83 14.19
C LEU A 23 1.71 -12.75 13.43
N LEU A 24 2.10 -11.48 13.59
CA LEU A 24 1.47 -10.35 12.89
C LEU A 24 1.80 -10.35 11.39
N PHE A 25 3.07 -10.51 11.03
CA PHE A 25 3.47 -10.50 9.61
C PHE A 25 2.98 -11.74 8.85
N LYS A 26 2.95 -12.92 9.47
CA LYS A 26 2.39 -14.13 8.85
C LYS A 26 0.89 -13.97 8.56
N GLN A 27 0.13 -13.30 9.43
CA GLN A 27 -1.29 -13.02 9.20
C GLN A 27 -1.52 -12.27 7.89
N LEU A 28 -0.68 -11.28 7.58
CA LEU A 28 -0.75 -10.54 6.32
C LEU A 28 -0.38 -11.41 5.11
N ASN A 29 0.64 -12.27 5.24
CA ASN A 29 1.00 -13.24 4.19
C ASN A 29 -0.12 -14.26 3.92
N ASP A 30 -0.76 -14.78 4.98
CA ASP A 30 -1.87 -15.72 4.90
C ASP A 30 -3.12 -15.11 4.23
N TYR A 31 -3.28 -13.79 4.28
CA TYR A 31 -4.31 -13.05 3.55
C TYR A 31 -3.82 -12.49 2.19
N THR A 32 -2.61 -12.84 1.75
CA THR A 32 -2.08 -12.42 0.44
C THR A 32 -2.21 -13.56 -0.58
N GLY A 33 -3.11 -13.41 -1.53
CA GLY A 33 -3.38 -14.38 -2.61
C GLY A 33 -2.32 -14.38 -3.72
N TYR A 34 -2.76 -14.74 -4.94
CA TYR A 34 -1.99 -14.63 -6.18
C TYR A 34 -2.51 -13.47 -7.05
N SER A 35 -1.62 -12.84 -7.82
CA SER A 35 -1.95 -11.84 -8.83
C SER A 35 -0.92 -11.77 -9.96
N ALA A 36 -1.32 -11.23 -11.12
CA ALA A 36 -0.41 -10.94 -12.23
C ALA A 36 0.53 -12.11 -12.60
N ASP A 37 1.84 -11.83 -12.62
CA ASP A 37 2.97 -12.73 -12.82
C ASP A 37 2.86 -14.10 -12.12
N ASP A 38 2.17 -14.17 -10.97
CA ASP A 38 2.13 -15.39 -10.17
C ASP A 38 1.53 -16.58 -10.94
N TYR A 39 0.48 -16.37 -11.73
CA TYR A 39 -0.13 -17.46 -12.53
C TYR A 39 0.73 -17.88 -13.73
N LEU A 40 1.61 -16.99 -14.21
CA LEU A 40 2.55 -17.26 -15.30
C LEU A 40 3.73 -18.11 -14.80
N TYR A 41 4.36 -17.75 -13.68
CA TYR A 41 5.59 -18.41 -13.22
C TYR A 41 5.39 -19.81 -12.60
N HIS A 42 4.16 -20.33 -12.55
CA HIS A 42 3.91 -21.78 -12.37
C HIS A 42 4.29 -22.60 -13.61
N PHE A 43 4.52 -21.96 -14.77
CA PHE A 43 4.92 -22.60 -16.02
C PHE A 43 6.34 -22.21 -16.43
N PHE A 44 6.97 -23.05 -17.25
CA PHE A 44 8.25 -22.74 -17.88
C PHE A 44 8.13 -21.49 -18.77
N PHE A 45 9.04 -20.53 -18.59
CA PHE A 45 8.93 -19.22 -19.23
C PHE A 45 9.37 -19.26 -20.70
N THR A 46 8.42 -19.01 -21.61
CA THR A 46 8.64 -18.85 -23.06
C THR A 46 8.41 -17.43 -23.56
N GLY A 47 7.86 -16.54 -22.73
CA GLY A 47 7.44 -15.19 -23.10
C GLY A 47 6.28 -14.68 -22.24
N GLU A 48 5.80 -13.46 -22.50
CA GLU A 48 4.71 -12.85 -21.74
C GLU A 48 3.35 -13.56 -21.93
N TRP A 49 3.09 -14.15 -23.10
CA TRP A 49 1.84 -14.85 -23.42
C TRP A 49 2.02 -16.38 -23.48
N PRO A 50 0.96 -17.18 -23.22
CA PRO A 50 1.07 -18.64 -23.24
C PRO A 50 1.49 -19.19 -24.60
N ALA A 51 2.48 -20.08 -24.60
CA ALA A 51 2.81 -20.89 -25.76
C ALA A 51 1.67 -21.86 -26.13
N ARG A 52 1.69 -22.39 -27.36
CA ARG A 52 0.74 -23.42 -27.83
C ARG A 52 0.73 -24.66 -26.94
N HIS A 53 1.90 -25.04 -26.42
CA HIS A 53 2.09 -26.12 -25.47
C HIS A 53 2.75 -25.55 -24.20
N LEU A 54 2.10 -25.69 -23.06
CA LEU A 54 2.63 -25.31 -21.76
C LEU A 54 3.33 -26.52 -21.11
N ARG A 55 4.47 -26.28 -20.45
CA ARG A 55 5.17 -27.25 -19.62
C ARG A 55 5.46 -26.67 -18.24
N GLY A 56 5.53 -27.51 -17.20
CA GLY A 56 5.95 -27.10 -15.86
C GLY A 56 7.47 -26.98 -15.76
N ILE A 57 7.95 -26.64 -14.56
CA ILE A 57 9.37 -26.65 -14.21
C ILE A 57 9.59 -27.84 -13.26
N HIS A 58 10.17 -28.93 -13.77
CA HIS A 58 10.20 -30.21 -13.04
C HIS A 58 11.57 -30.56 -12.45
N ASN A 59 12.62 -29.85 -12.83
CA ASN A 59 14.00 -30.08 -12.38
C ASN A 59 14.82 -28.77 -12.44
N LEU A 60 16.07 -28.83 -11.95
CA LEU A 60 16.97 -27.67 -11.90
C LEU A 60 17.35 -27.15 -13.30
N PHE A 61 17.45 -28.01 -14.31
CA PHE A 61 17.81 -27.62 -15.68
C PHE A 61 16.66 -26.86 -16.36
N ASP A 62 15.41 -27.29 -16.16
CA ASP A 62 14.21 -26.53 -16.56
C ASP A 62 14.20 -25.13 -15.93
N LEU A 63 14.53 -25.03 -14.63
CA LEU A 63 14.58 -23.74 -13.93
C LEU A 63 15.67 -22.84 -14.53
N ILE A 64 16.88 -23.35 -14.74
CA ILE A 64 17.99 -22.59 -15.34
C ILE A 64 17.63 -22.10 -16.75
N GLN A 65 17.08 -22.97 -17.61
CA GLN A 65 16.63 -22.58 -18.95
C GLN A 65 15.49 -21.54 -18.90
N SER A 66 14.52 -21.71 -18.01
CA SER A 66 13.39 -20.79 -17.83
C SER A 66 13.85 -19.40 -17.38
N ILE A 67 14.87 -19.34 -16.51
CA ILE A 67 15.50 -18.08 -16.08
C ILE A 67 16.36 -17.46 -17.18
N GLN A 68 17.10 -18.26 -17.97
CA GLN A 68 17.82 -17.74 -19.14
C GLN A 68 16.85 -17.12 -20.18
N ASN A 69 15.72 -17.77 -20.47
CA ASN A 69 14.68 -17.22 -21.33
C ASN A 69 14.08 -15.93 -20.75
N HIS A 70 13.75 -15.93 -19.47
CA HIS A 70 13.20 -14.75 -18.78
C HIS A 70 14.16 -13.56 -18.82
N THR A 71 15.45 -13.79 -18.56
CA THR A 71 16.51 -12.78 -18.60
C THR A 71 16.73 -12.22 -20.02
N ARG A 72 16.51 -13.02 -21.07
CA ARG A 72 16.65 -12.61 -22.47
C ARG A 72 15.43 -11.90 -23.05
N ILE A 73 14.23 -12.18 -22.53
CA ILE A 73 12.96 -11.72 -23.14
C ILE A 73 12.26 -10.66 -22.29
N ASN A 74 12.30 -10.81 -20.96
CA ASN A 74 11.63 -9.94 -19.99
C ASN A 74 12.65 -8.99 -19.33
N ASN A 75 13.23 -9.33 -18.17
CA ASN A 75 14.06 -8.39 -17.39
C ASN A 75 15.25 -9.07 -16.69
N GLY A 76 16.24 -8.27 -16.33
CA GLY A 76 17.55 -8.75 -15.87
C GLY A 76 17.63 -9.28 -14.45
N ARG A 77 16.52 -9.32 -13.69
CA ARG A 77 16.52 -9.64 -12.25
C ARG A 77 16.54 -11.14 -11.99
N PHE A 78 17.49 -11.83 -12.61
CA PHE A 78 17.55 -13.29 -12.67
C PHE A 78 17.62 -13.93 -11.28
N VAL A 79 18.29 -13.29 -10.31
CA VAL A 79 18.39 -13.79 -8.92
C VAL A 79 17.02 -13.78 -8.24
N ALA A 80 16.27 -12.69 -8.38
CA ALA A 80 14.91 -12.60 -7.85
C ALA A 80 13.98 -13.62 -8.53
N HIS A 81 13.96 -13.65 -9.86
CA HIS A 81 13.06 -14.54 -10.60
C HIS A 81 13.40 -16.03 -10.43
N THR A 82 14.66 -16.41 -10.13
CA THR A 82 15.01 -17.78 -9.74
C THR A 82 14.24 -18.21 -8.49
N GLY A 83 14.18 -17.34 -7.48
CA GLY A 83 13.38 -17.57 -6.27
C GLY A 83 11.88 -17.62 -6.56
N VAL A 84 11.37 -16.71 -7.40
CA VAL A 84 9.95 -16.71 -7.82
C VAL A 84 9.57 -18.03 -8.48
N GLN A 85 10.23 -18.40 -9.58
CA GLN A 85 9.88 -19.60 -10.36
C GLN A 85 10.06 -20.89 -9.55
N LEU A 86 11.04 -20.95 -8.64
CA LEU A 86 11.20 -22.05 -7.70
C LEU A 86 10.00 -22.15 -6.74
N PHE A 87 9.59 -21.05 -6.10
CA PHE A 87 8.51 -21.08 -5.09
C PHE A 87 7.10 -21.24 -5.69
N MET A 88 6.89 -20.93 -6.98
CA MET A 88 5.62 -21.25 -7.67
C MET A 88 5.38 -22.75 -7.84
N GLN A 89 6.42 -23.59 -7.77
CA GLN A 89 6.23 -25.06 -7.82
C GLN A 89 5.72 -25.63 -6.47
N TRP A 90 5.56 -24.78 -5.45
CA TRP A 90 5.12 -25.15 -4.10
C TRP A 90 3.78 -24.49 -3.74
N PRO A 91 2.99 -25.06 -2.81
CA PRO A 91 1.79 -24.40 -2.30
C PRO A 91 2.09 -23.03 -1.66
N LYS A 92 1.24 -22.03 -1.90
CA LYS A 92 1.38 -20.64 -1.37
C LYS A 92 1.64 -20.56 0.13
N SER A 93 1.14 -21.52 0.92
CA SER A 93 1.42 -21.64 2.36
C SER A 93 2.90 -21.81 2.69
N VAL A 94 3.67 -22.52 1.85
CA VAL A 94 5.13 -22.69 2.00
C VAL A 94 5.84 -21.36 1.82
N TYR A 95 5.48 -20.59 0.79
CA TYR A 95 5.98 -19.22 0.63
C TYR A 95 5.58 -18.35 1.83
N ASN A 96 4.32 -18.38 2.28
CA ASN A 96 3.85 -17.53 3.37
C ASN A 96 4.64 -17.76 4.68
N ILE A 97 4.99 -19.02 4.99
CA ILE A 97 5.86 -19.36 6.11
C ILE A 97 7.30 -18.87 5.86
N ALA A 98 7.88 -19.20 4.71
CA ALA A 98 9.26 -18.88 4.39
C ALA A 98 9.50 -17.35 4.32
N ASN A 99 8.61 -16.60 3.68
CA ASN A 99 8.63 -15.14 3.62
C ASN A 99 8.53 -14.52 5.03
N SER A 100 7.74 -15.13 5.92
CA SER A 100 7.64 -14.69 7.31
C SER A 100 8.92 -14.92 8.12
N ILE A 101 9.67 -15.98 7.82
CA ILE A 101 11.01 -16.20 8.38
C ILE A 101 12.00 -15.20 7.76
N VAL A 102 11.96 -14.97 6.45
CA VAL A 102 12.84 -14.04 5.73
C VAL A 102 12.69 -12.61 6.24
N PHE A 103 11.47 -12.13 6.52
CA PHE A 103 11.23 -10.82 7.12
C PHE A 103 11.94 -10.66 8.48
N LEU A 104 11.88 -11.69 9.34
CA LEU A 104 12.64 -11.70 10.60
C LEU A 104 14.15 -11.70 10.36
N LEU A 105 14.63 -12.51 9.41
CA LEU A 105 16.05 -12.62 9.09
C LEU A 105 16.61 -11.28 8.58
N VAL A 106 15.88 -10.51 7.77
CA VAL A 106 16.29 -9.16 7.36
C VAL A 106 16.43 -8.23 8.57
N GLY A 107 15.46 -8.21 9.49
CA GLY A 107 15.55 -7.42 10.72
C GLY A 107 16.71 -7.82 11.64
N ILE A 108 16.97 -9.12 11.78
CA ILE A 108 18.13 -9.65 12.52
C ILE A 108 19.44 -9.27 11.82
N LEU A 109 19.50 -9.32 10.50
CA LEU A 109 20.70 -9.05 9.70
C LEU A 109 21.06 -7.54 9.71
N ILE A 110 20.08 -6.64 9.72
CA ILE A 110 20.31 -5.21 10.01
C ILE A 110 20.92 -5.05 11.42
N ASN A 111 20.41 -5.76 12.43
CA ASN A 111 20.98 -5.71 13.78
C ASN A 111 22.39 -6.34 13.87
N LEU A 112 22.72 -7.32 13.02
CA LEU A 112 24.08 -7.82 12.85
C LEU A 112 25.01 -6.76 12.23
N HIS A 113 24.53 -5.89 11.33
CA HIS A 113 25.32 -4.75 10.85
C HIS A 113 25.67 -3.78 11.97
N LEU A 114 24.79 -3.55 12.95
CA LEU A 114 25.09 -2.71 14.11
C LEU A 114 26.14 -3.38 15.03
N PHE A 115 25.86 -4.59 15.53
CA PHE A 115 26.57 -5.16 16.68
C PHE A 115 27.48 -6.37 16.37
N GLY A 116 27.42 -6.91 15.15
CA GLY A 116 28.38 -7.87 14.57
C GLY A 116 28.28 -9.32 15.03
N ARG A 117 27.55 -9.61 16.10
CA ARG A 117 27.33 -10.98 16.61
C ARG A 117 25.94 -11.09 17.23
N LEU A 118 25.25 -12.21 17.05
CA LEU A 118 23.95 -12.50 17.67
C LEU A 118 23.98 -12.29 19.19
N SER A 119 25.08 -12.67 19.84
CA SER A 119 25.28 -12.50 21.30
C SER A 119 25.42 -11.04 21.75
N ARG A 120 25.56 -10.07 20.84
CA ARG A 120 25.72 -8.62 21.12
C ARG A 120 24.49 -7.78 20.76
N LEU A 121 23.46 -8.35 20.14
CA LEU A 121 22.26 -7.61 19.75
C LEU A 121 21.54 -7.00 20.98
N ARG A 122 20.78 -5.93 20.76
CA ARG A 122 19.97 -5.23 21.77
C ARG A 122 18.49 -5.29 21.39
N VAL A 123 17.62 -5.73 22.31
CA VAL A 123 16.17 -5.94 22.03
C VAL A 123 15.50 -4.65 21.52
N GLY A 124 15.77 -3.50 22.13
CA GLY A 124 15.20 -2.21 21.71
C GLY A 124 15.61 -1.76 20.31
N TYR A 125 16.82 -2.10 19.84
CA TYR A 125 17.20 -1.84 18.44
C TYR A 125 16.49 -2.80 17.48
N LEU A 126 16.27 -4.06 17.85
CA LEU A 126 15.47 -4.99 17.03
C LEU A 126 14.01 -4.55 16.93
N MET A 127 13.40 -4.13 18.05
CA MET A 127 12.06 -3.53 18.06
C MET A 127 11.99 -2.30 17.15
N LEU A 128 12.93 -1.36 17.29
CA LEU A 128 13.00 -0.17 16.44
C LEU A 128 13.22 -0.53 14.97
N THR A 129 14.01 -1.57 14.66
CA THR A 129 14.24 -2.05 13.30
C THR A 129 12.93 -2.51 12.66
N PHE A 130 12.15 -3.38 13.32
CA PHE A 130 10.87 -3.82 12.77
C PHE A 130 9.83 -2.69 12.67
N MET A 131 9.84 -1.71 13.58
CA MET A 131 8.96 -0.54 13.48
C MET A 131 9.35 0.40 12.34
N LEU A 132 10.66 0.62 12.09
CA LEU A 132 11.13 1.36 10.92
C LEU A 132 10.86 0.60 9.62
N MET A 133 10.97 -0.74 9.61
CA MET A 133 10.59 -1.57 8.47
C MET A 133 9.08 -1.53 8.18
N TRP A 134 8.23 -1.41 9.21
CA TRP A 134 6.79 -1.20 9.04
C TRP A 134 6.46 0.21 8.51
N VAL A 135 6.98 1.25 9.15
CA VAL A 135 6.57 2.64 8.89
C VAL A 135 7.25 3.24 7.64
N CYS A 136 8.41 2.72 7.21
CA CYS A 136 9.24 3.40 6.20
C CYS A 136 9.67 2.55 4.99
N LEU A 137 9.20 1.30 4.85
CA LEU A 137 9.39 0.54 3.60
C LEU A 137 8.20 0.77 2.65
N PRO A 138 8.43 1.32 1.44
CA PRO A 138 7.36 1.72 0.54
C PRO A 138 6.71 0.53 -0.17
N ASP A 139 5.42 0.70 -0.51
CA ASP A 139 4.65 -0.28 -1.30
C ASP A 139 4.57 -1.65 -0.61
N TYR A 140 4.45 -1.66 0.73
CA TYR A 140 4.67 -2.83 1.60
C TYR A 140 3.94 -4.09 1.12
N GLY A 141 2.72 -3.96 0.61
CA GLY A 141 1.97 -5.07 0.00
C GLY A 141 2.67 -5.65 -1.23
N THR A 142 3.09 -4.80 -2.16
CA THR A 142 3.74 -5.21 -3.42
C THR A 142 5.22 -5.58 -3.23
N SER A 143 5.95 -4.94 -2.33
CA SER A 143 7.40 -5.14 -2.13
C SER A 143 7.73 -6.23 -1.10
N ILE A 144 6.79 -6.60 -0.22
CA ILE A 144 7.06 -7.51 0.90
C ILE A 144 6.09 -8.71 0.94
N LEU A 145 4.79 -8.51 0.73
CA LEU A 145 3.78 -9.58 0.89
C LEU A 145 3.53 -10.39 -0.41
N TRP A 146 3.46 -9.71 -1.56
CA TRP A 146 3.30 -10.36 -2.87
C TRP A 146 4.44 -11.35 -3.13
N LEU A 147 4.16 -12.47 -3.82
CA LEU A 147 5.17 -13.51 -4.05
C LEU A 147 6.26 -13.01 -5.03
N SER A 148 5.86 -12.66 -6.26
CA SER A 148 6.79 -12.18 -7.28
C SER A 148 7.51 -10.89 -6.86
N GLY A 149 6.82 -10.02 -6.11
CA GLY A 149 7.37 -8.79 -5.54
C GLY A 149 8.30 -8.98 -4.34
N GLY A 150 7.97 -9.87 -3.41
CA GLY A 150 8.78 -10.17 -2.23
C GLY A 150 10.17 -10.71 -2.60
N PHE A 151 10.26 -11.57 -3.63
CA PHE A 151 11.57 -11.97 -4.17
C PHE A 151 12.32 -10.81 -4.83
N ASN A 152 11.60 -9.91 -5.49
CA ASN A 152 12.17 -8.73 -6.14
C ASN A 152 12.70 -7.67 -5.16
N TYR A 153 12.40 -7.73 -3.85
CA TYR A 153 12.83 -6.71 -2.88
C TYR A 153 13.24 -7.28 -1.51
N LEU A 154 12.35 -7.99 -0.80
CA LEU A 154 12.63 -8.50 0.55
C LEU A 154 13.68 -9.62 0.56
N TRP A 155 13.58 -10.63 -0.31
CA TRP A 155 14.49 -11.78 -0.27
C TRP A 155 15.89 -11.43 -0.74
N VAL A 156 16.00 -10.64 -1.81
CA VAL A 156 17.29 -10.09 -2.28
C VAL A 156 17.96 -9.20 -1.23
N ALA A 157 17.21 -8.66 -0.25
CA ALA A 157 17.79 -7.96 0.88
C ALA A 157 18.63 -8.85 1.80
N LEU A 158 18.31 -10.14 1.94
CA LEU A 158 19.19 -11.09 2.62
C LEU A 158 20.53 -11.23 1.88
N ILE A 159 20.49 -11.23 0.53
CA ILE A 159 21.67 -11.38 -0.31
C ILE A 159 22.58 -10.16 -0.17
N TYR A 160 22.09 -8.95 -0.48
CA TYR A 160 22.95 -7.76 -0.46
C TYR A 160 23.39 -7.34 0.95
N LEU A 161 22.58 -7.58 1.99
CA LEU A 161 23.04 -7.34 3.36
C LEU A 161 24.08 -8.40 3.79
N SER A 162 23.90 -9.68 3.43
CA SER A 162 24.92 -10.70 3.75
C SER A 162 26.24 -10.42 3.02
N PHE A 163 26.16 -9.93 1.78
CA PHE A 163 27.31 -9.48 1.00
C PHE A 163 28.06 -8.32 1.69
N LEU A 164 27.37 -7.32 2.21
CA LEU A 164 28.01 -6.16 2.86
C LEU A 164 28.55 -6.42 4.27
N LEU A 165 28.05 -7.45 4.97
CA LEU A 165 28.40 -7.70 6.38
C LEU A 165 29.92 -7.91 6.61
N PRO A 166 30.66 -8.71 5.80
CA PRO A 166 32.12 -8.83 5.91
C PRO A 166 32.88 -7.52 5.64
N TYR A 167 32.47 -6.73 4.65
CA TYR A 167 33.10 -5.44 4.32
C TYR A 167 32.95 -4.44 5.47
N ARG A 168 31.74 -4.30 6.02
CA ARG A 168 31.46 -3.35 7.11
C ARG A 168 32.32 -3.62 8.36
N PHE A 169 32.64 -4.88 8.64
CA PHE A 169 33.53 -5.27 9.76
C PHE A 169 35.02 -5.40 9.40
N ASN A 170 35.44 -5.20 8.14
CA ASN A 170 36.78 -5.53 7.64
C ASN A 170 37.23 -6.95 8.06
N TYR A 171 36.38 -7.94 7.81
CA TYR A 171 36.57 -9.28 8.36
C TYR A 171 37.85 -9.95 7.85
N GLN A 172 38.71 -10.37 8.80
CA GLN A 172 39.93 -11.11 8.52
C GLN A 172 39.61 -12.61 8.53
N ALA A 173 39.53 -13.22 7.35
CA ALA A 173 39.19 -14.64 7.21
C ALA A 173 40.39 -15.53 7.57
N GLN A 174 40.13 -16.55 8.39
CA GLN A 174 41.10 -17.61 8.70
C GLN A 174 41.42 -18.50 7.47
N HIS A 175 40.46 -18.61 6.54
CA HIS A 175 40.64 -19.31 5.27
C HIS A 175 40.34 -18.37 4.08
N PRO A 176 41.28 -17.50 3.67
CA PRO A 176 41.04 -16.48 2.64
C PRO A 176 40.59 -17.04 1.29
N ARG A 177 41.02 -18.26 0.92
CA ARG A 177 40.58 -18.92 -0.33
C ARG A 177 39.09 -19.29 -0.31
N ILE A 178 38.57 -19.78 0.83
CA ILE A 178 37.14 -20.09 1.00
C ILE A 178 36.33 -18.78 0.99
N MET A 179 36.84 -17.74 1.66
CA MET A 179 36.21 -16.42 1.62
C MET A 179 36.20 -15.81 0.20
N PHE A 180 37.28 -15.98 -0.58
CA PHE A 180 37.33 -15.53 -1.98
C PHE A 180 36.21 -16.16 -2.81
N VAL A 181 36.05 -17.49 -2.77
CA VAL A 181 34.99 -18.21 -3.51
C VAL A 181 33.60 -17.82 -3.00
N GLY A 182 33.40 -17.77 -1.68
CA GLY A 182 32.12 -17.35 -1.08
C GLY A 182 31.72 -15.93 -1.46
N MET A 183 32.67 -15.00 -1.49
CA MET A 183 32.42 -13.60 -1.85
C MET A 183 32.27 -13.39 -3.35
N LEU A 184 32.93 -14.17 -4.21
CA LEU A 184 32.69 -14.21 -5.65
C LEU A 184 31.23 -14.59 -5.93
N LEU A 185 30.77 -15.72 -5.38
CA LEU A 185 29.38 -16.17 -5.53
C LEU A 185 28.37 -15.17 -4.95
N LEU A 186 28.61 -14.70 -3.73
CA LEU A 186 27.70 -13.78 -3.04
C LEU A 186 27.69 -12.37 -3.67
N GLY A 187 28.79 -11.95 -4.28
CA GLY A 187 28.89 -10.74 -5.10
C GLY A 187 28.09 -10.85 -6.38
N PHE A 188 28.28 -11.94 -7.14
CA PHE A 188 27.49 -12.23 -8.35
C PHE A 188 25.98 -12.26 -8.05
N LEU A 189 25.58 -12.87 -6.92
CA LEU A 189 24.18 -12.86 -6.48
C LEU A 189 23.70 -11.47 -6.05
N ALA A 190 24.55 -10.62 -5.47
CA ALA A 190 24.18 -9.26 -5.06
C ALA A 190 24.03 -8.29 -6.26
N GLY A 191 24.85 -8.45 -7.30
CA GLY A 191 24.77 -7.66 -8.53
C GLY A 191 23.55 -7.97 -9.39
N GLY A 192 23.16 -9.24 -9.48
CA GLY A 192 21.98 -9.71 -10.22
C GLY A 192 20.60 -9.45 -9.58
N THR A 193 20.51 -8.53 -8.62
CA THR A 193 19.28 -8.25 -7.82
C THR A 193 18.32 -7.27 -8.49
N ASN A 194 18.66 -5.98 -8.50
CA ASN A 194 17.83 -4.88 -9.01
C ASN A 194 18.70 -3.78 -9.62
N GLU A 195 18.19 -3.12 -10.66
CA GLU A 195 18.90 -2.11 -11.47
C GLU A 195 19.46 -0.97 -10.61
N ASN A 196 18.70 -0.55 -9.60
CA ASN A 196 19.03 0.56 -8.69
C ASN A 196 19.69 0.11 -7.37
N THR A 197 19.42 -1.11 -6.89
CA THR A 197 19.85 -1.57 -5.54
C THR A 197 21.18 -2.34 -5.59
N ALA A 198 21.49 -3.00 -6.71
CA ALA A 198 22.82 -3.55 -6.95
C ALA A 198 23.94 -2.48 -6.97
N PRO A 199 23.89 -1.38 -7.77
CA PRO A 199 25.01 -0.46 -7.88
C PRO A 199 25.28 0.31 -6.58
N LEU A 200 24.24 0.64 -5.80
CA LEU A 200 24.42 1.23 -4.47
C LEU A 200 25.04 0.25 -3.46
N THR A 201 24.83 -1.06 -3.63
CA THR A 201 25.48 -2.11 -2.83
C THR A 201 26.96 -2.19 -3.17
N LEU A 202 27.28 -2.24 -4.47
CA LEU A 202 28.66 -2.26 -4.96
C LEU A 202 29.43 -0.99 -4.55
N PHE A 203 28.79 0.18 -4.58
CA PHE A 203 29.36 1.43 -4.07
C PHE A 203 29.75 1.34 -2.58
N ILE A 204 28.90 0.78 -1.71
CA ILE A 204 29.22 0.63 -0.28
C ILE A 204 30.34 -0.38 -0.06
N ALA A 205 30.35 -1.50 -0.81
CA ALA A 205 31.43 -2.48 -0.78
C ALA A 205 32.77 -1.87 -1.22
N LEU A 206 32.77 -1.07 -2.30
CA LEU A 206 33.92 -0.32 -2.78
C LEU A 206 34.39 0.73 -1.75
N GLY A 207 33.47 1.49 -1.16
CA GLY A 207 33.77 2.47 -0.11
C GLY A 207 34.49 1.85 1.09
N PHE A 208 33.98 0.73 1.62
CA PHE A 208 34.69 -0.01 2.66
C PHE A 208 36.04 -0.59 2.18
N THR A 209 36.14 -1.03 0.93
CA THR A 209 37.39 -1.56 0.35
C THR A 209 38.48 -0.49 0.28
N ILE A 210 38.12 0.74 -0.12
CA ILE A 210 39.02 1.91 -0.13
C ILE A 210 39.40 2.32 1.29
N CYS A 211 38.43 2.44 2.21
CA CYS A 211 38.72 2.80 3.61
C CYS A 211 39.62 1.77 4.32
N ASP A 212 39.59 0.51 3.90
CA ASP A 212 40.37 -0.58 4.49
C ASP A 212 41.67 -0.90 3.72
N TRP A 213 42.04 -0.12 2.68
CA TRP A 213 43.03 -0.50 1.66
C TRP A 213 44.33 -1.11 2.21
N LYS A 214 44.93 -0.48 3.22
CA LYS A 214 46.22 -0.90 3.81
C LYS A 214 46.11 -2.04 4.84
N GLN A 215 44.90 -2.52 5.16
CA GLN A 215 44.62 -3.35 6.34
C GLN A 215 43.51 -4.41 6.13
N GLY A 216 42.96 -4.53 4.92
CA GLY A 216 41.97 -5.53 4.57
C GLY A 216 42.56 -6.63 3.71
N GLN A 217 42.01 -7.84 3.80
CA GLN A 217 42.26 -8.91 2.82
C GLN A 217 41.60 -8.53 1.49
N LEU A 218 42.31 -7.76 0.65
CA LEU A 218 41.73 -7.16 -0.57
C LEU A 218 41.25 -8.20 -1.60
N ALA A 219 41.84 -9.40 -1.62
CA ALA A 219 41.52 -10.43 -2.62
C ALA A 219 40.02 -10.81 -2.65
N TRP A 220 39.41 -11.12 -1.49
CA TRP A 220 37.98 -11.46 -1.46
C TRP A 220 37.08 -10.24 -1.65
N LYS A 221 37.54 -9.04 -1.27
CA LYS A 221 36.81 -7.79 -1.49
C LYS A 221 36.68 -7.47 -2.97
N TRP A 222 37.78 -7.58 -3.71
CA TRP A 222 37.79 -7.41 -5.17
C TRP A 222 37.05 -8.53 -5.88
N ALA A 223 37.19 -9.80 -5.45
CA ALA A 223 36.43 -10.91 -6.03
C ALA A 223 34.91 -10.66 -6.00
N GLY A 224 34.37 -10.27 -4.83
CA GLY A 224 32.96 -9.95 -4.69
C GLY A 224 32.53 -8.66 -5.39
N GLY A 225 33.39 -7.64 -5.40
CA GLY A 225 33.10 -6.39 -6.12
C GLY A 225 33.05 -6.56 -7.64
N ILE A 226 33.98 -7.33 -8.21
CA ILE A 226 34.08 -7.57 -9.66
C ILE A 226 32.95 -8.50 -10.12
N ALA A 227 32.72 -9.63 -9.45
CA ALA A 227 31.63 -10.55 -9.81
C ALA A 227 30.23 -9.90 -9.67
N GLY A 228 30.08 -8.99 -8.70
CA GLY A 228 28.88 -8.16 -8.57
C GLY A 228 28.73 -7.10 -9.65
N ALA A 229 29.83 -6.50 -10.13
CA ALA A 229 29.80 -5.59 -11.28
C ALA A 229 29.43 -6.33 -12.58
N GLU A 230 29.98 -7.52 -12.80
CA GLU A 230 29.67 -8.40 -13.95
C GLU A 230 28.18 -8.74 -14.03
N SER A 231 27.62 -9.29 -12.96
CA SER A 231 26.19 -9.65 -12.90
C SER A 231 25.24 -8.43 -12.96
N TRP A 232 25.65 -7.28 -12.42
CA TRP A 232 24.91 -6.03 -12.60
C TRP A 232 24.93 -5.55 -14.06
N ILE A 233 26.05 -5.68 -14.78
CA ILE A 233 26.14 -5.38 -16.21
C ILE A 233 25.19 -6.29 -17.02
N VAL A 234 25.14 -7.60 -16.74
CA VAL A 234 24.18 -8.53 -17.37
C VAL A 234 22.73 -8.07 -17.12
N LEU A 235 22.42 -7.69 -15.88
CA LEU A 235 21.09 -7.20 -15.48
C LEU A 235 20.71 -5.90 -16.21
N VAL A 236 21.65 -4.95 -16.36
CA VAL A 236 21.43 -3.67 -17.08
C VAL A 236 21.33 -3.87 -18.59
N ILE A 237 22.10 -4.79 -19.18
CA ILE A 237 22.01 -5.12 -20.61
C ILE A 237 20.63 -5.72 -20.94
N SER A 238 20.10 -6.60 -20.09
CA SER A 238 18.73 -7.10 -20.22
C SER A 238 17.70 -5.98 -20.05
N GLY A 239 17.84 -5.15 -19.00
CA GLY A 239 16.93 -4.04 -18.72
C GLY A 239 16.86 -2.99 -19.84
N SER A 240 17.97 -2.68 -20.50
CA SER A 240 18.01 -1.68 -21.59
C SER A 240 17.16 -2.09 -22.80
N GLN A 241 17.00 -3.39 -23.06
CA GLN A 241 16.10 -3.90 -24.09
C GLN A 241 14.61 -3.62 -23.79
N GLN A 242 14.22 -3.48 -22.51
CA GLN A 242 12.88 -2.97 -22.16
C GLN A 242 12.77 -1.47 -22.43
N VAL A 243 13.80 -0.68 -22.09
CA VAL A 243 13.80 0.77 -22.30
C VAL A 243 13.69 1.11 -23.79
N ALA A 244 14.42 0.39 -24.65
CA ALA A 244 14.31 0.52 -26.10
C ALA A 244 12.89 0.23 -26.64
N LYS A 245 12.15 -0.70 -26.03
CA LYS A 245 10.76 -1.05 -26.41
C LYS A 245 9.69 -0.14 -25.80
N ARG A 246 9.97 0.55 -24.68
CA ARG A 246 8.99 1.35 -23.90
C ARG A 246 9.25 2.86 -23.94
N GLY A 247 10.39 3.29 -24.47
CA GLY A 247 10.85 4.67 -24.46
C GLY A 247 11.44 5.11 -23.10
N SER A 248 12.27 6.15 -23.13
CA SER A 248 12.77 6.82 -21.92
C SER A 248 11.98 8.11 -21.69
N GLN A 249 11.60 8.37 -20.44
CA GLN A 249 10.97 9.64 -20.06
C GLN A 249 11.61 10.17 -18.78
N PHE A 250 12.51 11.14 -18.92
CA PHE A 250 13.23 11.79 -17.82
C PHE A 250 12.27 12.63 -16.95
N GLN A 251 11.63 12.00 -15.96
CA GLN A 251 10.66 12.64 -15.07
C GLN A 251 11.31 13.09 -13.73
N ILE A 252 12.32 13.96 -13.78
CA ILE A 252 13.05 14.45 -12.58
C ILE A 252 12.08 15.03 -11.53
N GLN A 253 11.03 15.75 -11.94
CA GLN A 253 10.01 16.27 -11.03
C GLN A 253 9.25 15.15 -10.31
N LYS A 254 8.85 14.08 -11.01
CA LYS A 254 8.21 12.91 -10.38
C LYS A 254 9.19 12.18 -9.46
N LEU A 255 10.47 12.09 -9.82
CA LEU A 255 11.49 11.50 -8.95
C LEU A 255 11.62 12.27 -7.63
N LEU A 256 11.68 13.60 -7.68
CA LEU A 256 11.77 14.44 -6.48
C LEU A 256 10.53 14.31 -5.59
N THR A 257 9.32 14.35 -6.17
CA THR A 257 8.07 14.14 -5.42
C THR A 257 8.00 12.75 -4.79
N ALA A 258 8.33 11.70 -5.54
CA ALA A 258 8.35 10.33 -5.03
C ALA A 258 9.45 10.12 -3.97
N THR A 259 10.62 10.74 -4.14
CA THR A 259 11.70 10.72 -3.14
C THR A 259 11.22 11.34 -1.82
N TRP A 260 10.56 12.50 -1.88
CA TRP A 260 9.99 13.14 -0.70
C TRP A 260 8.93 12.26 -0.02
N GLN A 261 8.06 11.63 -0.82
CA GLN A 261 6.98 10.75 -0.33
C GLN A 261 7.49 9.45 0.32
N TYR A 262 8.44 8.74 -0.31
CA TYR A 262 8.82 7.37 0.09
C TYR A 262 10.14 7.28 0.89
N SER A 263 10.98 8.32 0.85
CA SER A 263 12.27 8.34 1.55
C SER A 263 12.58 9.67 2.25
N GLY A 264 11.78 10.73 2.06
CA GLY A 264 12.10 12.10 2.52
C GLY A 264 12.30 12.23 4.02
N LEU A 265 11.44 11.63 4.84
CA LEU A 265 11.58 11.61 6.29
C LEU A 265 12.87 10.90 6.72
N LEU A 266 13.17 9.74 6.14
CA LEU A 266 14.39 8.99 6.43
C LEU A 266 15.65 9.75 6.00
N LEU A 267 15.63 10.40 4.83
CA LEU A 267 16.73 11.25 4.36
C LEU A 267 17.01 12.41 5.34
N LEU A 268 15.97 13.12 5.78
CA LEU A 268 16.12 14.21 6.75
C LEU A 268 16.66 13.73 8.10
N LEU A 269 16.17 12.59 8.61
CA LEU A 269 16.66 12.00 9.85
C LEU A 269 18.12 11.53 9.75
N VAL A 270 18.48 10.82 8.67
CA VAL A 270 19.86 10.35 8.44
C VAL A 270 20.82 11.52 8.28
N LEU A 271 20.49 12.52 7.46
CA LEU A 271 21.35 13.69 7.25
C LEU A 271 21.46 14.56 8.52
N GLY A 272 20.35 14.80 9.23
CA GLY A 272 20.34 15.58 10.46
C GLY A 272 21.14 14.92 11.58
N VAL A 273 20.95 13.62 11.81
CA VAL A 273 21.71 12.88 12.83
C VAL A 273 23.18 12.72 12.42
N ALA A 274 23.50 12.53 11.13
CA ALA A 274 24.89 12.48 10.67
C ALA A 274 25.62 13.82 10.88
N PHE A 275 25.02 14.95 10.47
CA PHE A 275 25.60 16.27 10.69
C PHE A 275 25.78 16.60 12.18
N TYR A 276 24.78 16.26 13.00
CA TYR A 276 24.86 16.42 14.45
C TYR A 276 25.99 15.58 15.07
N LEU A 277 26.15 14.31 14.66
CA LEU A 277 27.21 13.45 15.16
C LEU A 277 28.60 13.87 14.68
N TYR A 278 28.73 14.38 13.45
CA TYR A 278 29.97 14.99 12.96
C TYR A 278 30.43 16.12 13.89
N TRP A 279 29.53 17.06 14.22
CA TRP A 279 29.83 18.15 15.15
C TRP A 279 30.18 17.62 16.56
N GLN A 280 29.46 16.64 17.07
CA GLN A 280 29.75 16.00 18.37
C GLN A 280 31.11 15.28 18.42
N HIS A 281 31.57 14.69 17.31
CA HIS A 281 32.91 14.07 17.24
C HIS A 281 34.03 15.11 17.17
N HIS A 282 33.79 16.27 16.55
CA HIS A 282 34.77 17.35 16.43
C HIS A 282 34.82 18.30 17.65
N GLY A 283 33.71 18.48 18.38
CA GLY A 283 33.60 19.46 19.47
C GLY A 283 34.46 19.22 20.71
N TYR A 284 35.11 18.05 20.82
CA TYR A 284 35.90 17.64 22.00
C TYR A 284 37.38 17.40 21.70
N GLY A 285 37.95 18.12 20.72
CA GLY A 285 39.39 18.20 20.47
C GLY A 285 40.07 16.91 19.97
N ARG A 286 39.31 15.84 19.71
CA ARG A 286 39.84 14.57 19.19
C ARG A 286 39.91 14.61 17.67
N ALA A 287 41.04 14.18 17.11
CA ALA A 287 41.17 14.01 15.67
C ALA A 287 40.15 12.97 15.16
N PHE A 288 39.31 13.38 14.21
CA PHE A 288 38.33 12.50 13.57
C PHE A 288 39.06 11.45 12.71
N THR A 289 38.92 10.16 13.05
CA THR A 289 39.41 9.06 12.20
C THR A 289 38.27 8.13 11.80
N TRP A 290 38.18 7.85 10.49
CA TRP A 290 37.22 6.92 9.91
C TRP A 290 37.32 5.49 10.47
N ARG A 291 38.47 5.13 11.05
CA ARG A 291 38.77 3.81 11.60
C ARG A 291 38.19 3.66 13.01
N ASP A 292 38.42 4.64 13.88
CA ASP A 292 37.93 4.61 15.26
C ASP A 292 36.42 4.84 15.30
N GLN A 293 35.89 5.62 14.36
CA GLN A 293 34.48 5.96 14.22
C GLN A 293 33.75 5.11 13.15
N ARG A 294 34.13 3.82 13.03
CA ARG A 294 33.60 2.89 12.00
C ARG A 294 32.07 2.75 11.96
N LEU A 295 31.35 3.01 13.06
CA LEU A 295 29.88 3.04 13.06
C LEU A 295 29.34 4.29 12.35
N TYR A 296 29.89 5.47 12.64
CA TYR A 296 29.59 6.71 11.92
C TYR A 296 29.91 6.59 10.43
N LEU A 297 31.13 6.12 10.07
CA LEU A 297 31.51 5.84 8.67
C LEU A 297 30.49 4.94 7.97
N ALA A 298 30.09 3.83 8.61
CA ALA A 298 29.11 2.92 8.04
C ALA A 298 27.73 3.59 7.87
N GLY A 299 27.29 4.40 8.83
CA GLY A 299 26.07 5.21 8.70
C GLY A 299 26.12 6.13 7.48
N CYS A 300 27.22 6.87 7.31
CA CYS A 300 27.43 7.74 6.15
C CYS A 300 27.47 6.98 4.82
N LEU A 301 28.21 5.86 4.73
CA LEU A 301 28.30 5.07 3.50
C LEU A 301 26.93 4.52 3.08
N TYR A 302 26.13 4.00 4.02
CA TYR A 302 24.77 3.51 3.72
C TYR A 302 23.82 4.65 3.32
N GLY A 303 23.92 5.82 3.96
CA GLY A 303 23.14 7.01 3.60
C GLY A 303 23.47 7.55 2.20
N VAL A 304 24.76 7.69 1.88
CA VAL A 304 25.23 8.12 0.54
C VAL A 304 24.86 7.08 -0.52
N GLY A 305 25.04 5.79 -0.24
CA GLY A 305 24.60 4.71 -1.13
C GLY A 305 23.11 4.79 -1.45
N ALA A 306 22.25 5.00 -0.45
CA ALA A 306 20.82 5.19 -0.68
C ALA A 306 20.49 6.42 -1.54
N ILE A 307 21.20 7.54 -1.34
CA ILE A 307 21.06 8.76 -2.18
C ILE A 307 21.46 8.48 -3.63
N LEU A 308 22.60 7.82 -3.86
CA LEU A 308 23.02 7.40 -5.21
C LEU A 308 22.03 6.41 -5.84
N GLY A 309 21.45 5.52 -5.03
CA GLY A 309 20.35 4.64 -5.41
C GLY A 309 19.12 5.38 -5.93
N ILE A 310 18.71 6.44 -5.24
CA ILE A 310 17.61 7.31 -5.66
C ILE A 310 17.97 8.07 -6.93
N ILE A 311 19.20 8.56 -7.06
CA ILE A 311 19.68 9.24 -8.28
C ILE A 311 19.69 8.29 -9.49
N SER A 312 20.03 7.01 -9.33
CA SER A 312 20.01 6.03 -10.43
C SER A 312 18.63 5.85 -11.08
N LEU A 313 17.54 6.13 -10.33
CA LEU A 313 16.17 6.05 -10.82
C LEU A 313 15.82 7.10 -11.88
N ILE A 314 16.68 8.11 -12.10
CA ILE A 314 16.55 9.06 -13.23
C ILE A 314 16.50 8.32 -14.57
N VAL A 315 17.18 7.18 -14.68
CA VAL A 315 17.27 6.36 -15.90
C VAL A 315 16.16 5.30 -15.98
N SER A 316 15.31 5.16 -14.95
CA SER A 316 14.23 4.18 -14.95
C SER A 316 13.11 4.57 -15.94
N PRO A 317 12.62 3.65 -16.79
CA PRO A 317 11.49 3.94 -17.68
C PRO A 317 10.18 4.18 -16.89
N GLN A 318 10.09 3.70 -15.65
CA GLN A 318 8.93 3.95 -14.76
C GLN A 318 9.38 4.15 -13.31
N ILE A 319 8.98 5.28 -12.73
CA ILE A 319 9.13 5.55 -11.30
C ILE A 319 7.86 5.08 -10.59
N LEU A 320 7.99 4.01 -9.79
CA LEU A 320 6.94 3.33 -9.04
C LEU A 320 7.36 3.17 -7.57
N SER A 321 6.42 3.27 -6.63
CA SER A 321 6.61 3.21 -5.17
C SER A 321 7.63 2.16 -4.70
N ARG A 322 7.44 0.89 -5.08
CA ARG A 322 8.32 -0.24 -4.72
C ARG A 322 9.82 -0.07 -5.03
N VAL A 323 10.21 0.72 -6.03
CA VAL A 323 11.65 0.85 -6.39
C VAL A 323 12.47 1.57 -5.31
N PHE A 324 11.82 2.33 -4.44
CA PHE A 324 12.45 3.01 -3.30
C PHE A 324 12.77 2.06 -2.12
N PHE A 325 12.38 0.78 -2.19
CA PHE A 325 12.61 -0.20 -1.12
C PHE A 325 14.08 -0.31 -0.70
N GLY A 326 14.99 -0.54 -1.66
CA GLY A 326 16.44 -0.68 -1.39
C GLY A 326 17.03 0.56 -0.72
N PRO A 327 16.87 1.76 -1.31
CA PRO A 327 17.25 3.01 -0.69
C PRO A 327 16.67 3.23 0.72
N SER A 328 15.36 3.03 0.92
CA SER A 328 14.76 3.21 2.25
C SER A 328 15.27 2.18 3.27
N LEU A 329 15.51 0.92 2.89
CA LEU A 329 16.13 -0.09 3.76
C LEU A 329 17.56 0.29 4.18
N TYR A 330 18.33 0.89 3.28
CA TYR A 330 19.68 1.36 3.60
C TYR A 330 19.68 2.66 4.40
N LEU A 331 18.68 3.54 4.25
CA LEU A 331 18.47 4.68 5.15
C LEU A 331 18.04 4.23 6.57
N ILE A 332 17.19 3.20 6.69
CA ILE A 332 16.87 2.56 7.98
C ILE A 332 18.16 2.02 8.63
N THR A 333 18.99 1.32 7.85
CA THR A 333 20.26 0.76 8.32
C THR A 333 21.25 1.88 8.72
N ALA A 334 21.34 2.96 7.94
CA ALA A 334 22.14 4.14 8.24
C ALA A 334 21.70 4.83 9.54
N LEU A 335 20.40 5.09 9.71
CA LEU A 335 19.84 5.71 10.91
C LEU A 335 20.12 4.86 12.15
N LEU A 336 19.95 3.54 12.06
CA LEU A 336 20.23 2.61 13.15
C LEU A 336 21.74 2.54 13.48
N LEU A 337 22.63 2.63 12.49
CA LEU A 337 24.08 2.72 12.68
C LEU A 337 24.50 4.03 13.37
N LEU A 338 23.94 5.17 12.96
CA LEU A 338 24.17 6.48 13.57
C LEU A 338 23.64 6.51 15.02
N LEU A 339 22.44 5.98 15.27
CA LEU A 339 21.90 5.82 16.63
C LEU A 339 22.73 4.85 17.49
N ALA A 340 23.43 3.87 16.89
CA ALA A 340 24.35 3.00 17.61
C ALA A 340 25.69 3.69 17.93
N ASP A 341 26.14 4.62 17.09
CA ASP A 341 27.33 5.45 17.34
C ASP A 341 27.06 6.54 18.40
N TYR A 342 25.89 7.19 18.35
CA TYR A 342 25.40 8.06 19.43
C TYR A 342 25.42 7.36 20.79
N ALA A 343 24.88 6.13 20.86
CA ALA A 343 24.89 5.32 22.08
C ALA A 343 26.28 4.76 22.46
N ARG A 344 27.30 4.93 21.61
CA ARG A 344 28.72 4.66 21.90
C ARG A 344 29.43 5.91 22.42
N LEU A 345 29.15 7.09 21.87
CA LEU A 345 29.62 8.38 22.40
C LEU A 345 29.14 8.57 23.84
N ARG A 346 27.83 8.44 24.07
CA ARG A 346 27.20 8.65 25.38
C ARG A 346 27.14 7.38 26.24
N ARG A 347 28.15 6.51 26.17
CA ARG A 347 28.10 5.15 26.76
C ARG A 347 27.88 5.09 28.29
N GLN A 348 28.23 6.14 29.02
CA GLN A 348 27.97 6.26 30.47
C GLN A 348 26.51 6.64 30.80
N ALA A 349 25.71 7.06 29.80
CA ALA A 349 24.35 7.53 30.00
C ALA A 349 23.29 6.40 29.93
N TRP A 350 22.23 6.54 30.72
CA TRP A 350 21.06 5.65 30.64
C TRP A 350 20.19 5.96 29.41
N LEU A 351 20.02 7.24 29.08
CA LEU A 351 19.09 7.72 28.04
C LEU A 351 19.29 7.09 26.64
N PRO A 352 20.52 6.98 26.07
CA PRO A 352 20.75 6.33 24.78
C PRO A 352 20.43 4.82 24.77
N THR A 353 20.36 4.19 25.95
CA THR A 353 19.97 2.78 26.07
C THR A 353 18.44 2.63 26.05
N LEU A 354 17.69 3.65 26.49
CA LEU A 354 16.22 3.65 26.49
C LEU A 354 15.59 4.20 25.20
N ILE A 355 16.22 5.19 24.54
CA ILE A 355 15.71 5.81 23.30
C ILE A 355 15.18 4.80 22.27
N PRO A 356 15.89 3.70 21.92
CA PRO A 356 15.38 2.71 20.97
C PRO A 356 14.07 2.04 21.41
N TYR A 357 13.90 1.76 22.71
CA TYR A 357 12.65 1.20 23.25
C TYR A 357 11.52 2.22 23.25
N ILE A 358 11.81 3.47 23.64
CA ILE A 358 10.81 4.55 23.68
C ILE A 358 10.30 4.85 22.28
N VAL A 359 11.19 5.06 21.30
CA VAL A 359 10.82 5.33 19.91
C VAL A 359 10.09 4.13 19.31
N ALA A 360 10.55 2.89 19.56
CA ALA A 360 9.84 1.70 19.09
C ALA A 360 8.43 1.55 19.71
N ALA A 361 8.25 1.88 20.99
CA ALA A 361 6.95 1.81 21.66
C ALA A 361 5.96 2.88 21.12
N VAL A 362 6.44 4.10 20.90
CA VAL A 362 5.64 5.18 20.29
C VAL A 362 5.24 4.80 18.85
N LEU A 363 6.20 4.36 18.03
CA LEU A 363 5.91 3.91 16.66
C LEU A 363 4.97 2.70 16.64
N ALA A 364 5.12 1.73 17.56
CA ALA A 364 4.23 0.58 17.67
C ALA A 364 2.79 1.01 18.00
N PHE A 365 2.61 1.91 18.97
CA PHE A 365 1.29 2.43 19.34
C PHE A 365 0.63 3.19 18.17
N MET A 366 1.38 4.09 17.53
CA MET A 366 0.91 4.83 16.35
C MET A 366 0.63 3.93 15.13
N SER A 367 1.24 2.74 15.09
CA SER A 367 1.04 1.76 14.00
C SER A 367 -0.14 0.81 14.21
N ILE A 368 -0.81 0.81 15.38
CA ILE A 368 -1.97 -0.08 15.59
C ILE A 368 -3.09 0.18 14.57
N PRO A 369 -3.50 1.44 14.28
CA PRO A 369 -4.56 1.69 13.29
C PRO A 369 -4.16 1.29 11.86
N THR A 370 -2.90 1.54 11.46
CA THR A 370 -2.43 1.18 10.11
C THR A 370 -2.31 -0.33 9.94
N TYR A 371 -1.84 -1.04 10.98
CA TYR A 371 -1.83 -2.51 11.00
C TYR A 371 -3.25 -3.11 10.94
N VAL A 372 -4.19 -2.60 11.74
CA VAL A 372 -5.59 -3.07 11.71
C VAL A 372 -6.24 -2.80 10.34
N ALA A 373 -5.97 -1.64 9.73
CA ALA A 373 -6.42 -1.33 8.38
C ALA A 373 -5.80 -2.24 7.31
N ALA A 374 -4.50 -2.56 7.43
CA ALA A 374 -3.80 -3.48 6.54
C ALA A 374 -4.36 -4.92 6.64
N VAL A 375 -4.58 -5.42 7.86
CA VAL A 375 -5.20 -6.73 8.10
C VAL A 375 -6.59 -6.79 7.47
N ASN A 376 -7.45 -5.80 7.71
CA ASN A 376 -8.80 -5.76 7.16
C ASN A 376 -8.81 -5.68 5.62
N SER A 377 -7.93 -4.86 5.03
CA SER A 377 -7.87 -4.70 3.56
C SER A 377 -7.36 -5.95 2.85
N ASN A 378 -6.30 -6.59 3.38
CA ASN A 378 -5.82 -7.86 2.83
C ASN A 378 -6.85 -8.97 3.02
N PHE A 379 -7.48 -9.08 4.21
CA PHE A 379 -8.52 -10.09 4.45
C PHE A 379 -9.72 -9.93 3.50
N GLN A 380 -10.20 -8.71 3.27
CA GLN A 380 -11.23 -8.43 2.27
C GLN A 380 -10.78 -8.95 0.89
N SER A 381 -9.58 -8.57 0.45
CA SER A 381 -9.04 -8.97 -0.85
C SER A 381 -8.85 -10.48 -0.99
N TYR A 382 -8.50 -11.15 0.12
CA TYR A 382 -8.38 -12.60 0.25
C TYR A 382 -9.72 -13.31 0.06
N GLN A 383 -10.83 -12.78 0.58
CA GLN A 383 -12.16 -13.37 0.36
C GLN A 383 -12.53 -13.41 -1.13
N TYR A 384 -12.24 -12.34 -1.90
CA TYR A 384 -12.46 -12.31 -3.34
C TYR A 384 -11.54 -13.30 -4.09
N TRP A 385 -10.24 -13.30 -3.78
CA TRP A 385 -9.28 -14.23 -4.37
C TRP A 385 -9.65 -15.69 -4.09
N ARG A 386 -9.93 -16.03 -2.83
CA ARG A 386 -10.31 -17.38 -2.40
C ARG A 386 -11.65 -17.81 -2.98
N THR A 387 -12.59 -16.89 -3.19
CA THR A 387 -13.82 -17.18 -3.93
C THR A 387 -13.51 -17.62 -5.36
N GLY A 388 -12.61 -16.92 -6.07
CA GLY A 388 -12.24 -17.31 -7.42
C GLY A 388 -11.44 -18.61 -7.49
N ASP A 389 -10.48 -18.82 -6.59
CA ASP A 389 -9.74 -20.08 -6.45
C ASP A 389 -10.67 -21.29 -6.25
N VAL A 390 -11.65 -21.18 -5.35
CA VAL A 390 -12.68 -22.22 -5.15
C VAL A 390 -13.54 -22.40 -6.40
N ARG A 391 -14.06 -21.32 -7.00
CA ARG A 391 -14.94 -21.39 -8.19
C ARG A 391 -14.23 -21.99 -9.41
N CYS A 392 -12.95 -21.65 -9.63
CA CYS A 392 -12.17 -22.20 -10.73
C CYS A 392 -11.85 -23.69 -10.53
N ARG A 393 -11.51 -24.12 -9.31
CA ARG A 393 -11.30 -25.55 -9.00
C ARG A 393 -12.61 -26.35 -9.14
N GLN A 394 -13.73 -25.82 -8.64
CA GLN A 394 -15.06 -26.43 -8.81
C GLN A 394 -15.45 -26.54 -10.29
N ALA A 395 -15.28 -25.49 -11.08
CA ALA A 395 -15.55 -25.51 -12.53
C ALA A 395 -14.71 -26.59 -13.23
N LYS A 396 -13.41 -26.69 -12.90
CA LYS A 396 -12.52 -27.70 -13.47
C LYS A 396 -12.91 -29.13 -13.07
N GLN A 397 -13.30 -29.35 -11.82
CA GLN A 397 -13.79 -30.64 -11.31
C GLN A 397 -15.11 -31.04 -11.97
N ALA A 398 -16.01 -30.09 -12.23
CA ALA A 398 -17.27 -30.29 -12.94
C ALA A 398 -17.12 -30.35 -14.48
N GLY A 399 -15.91 -30.56 -15.01
CA GLY A 399 -15.63 -30.66 -16.45
C GLY A 399 -15.84 -29.38 -17.26
N GLN A 400 -16.10 -28.24 -16.62
CA GLN A 400 -16.45 -26.98 -17.29
C GLN A 400 -15.21 -26.33 -17.93
N THR A 401 -15.41 -25.70 -19.09
CA THR A 401 -14.34 -25.01 -19.83
C THR A 401 -14.16 -23.55 -19.42
N SER A 402 -15.09 -22.95 -18.67
CA SER A 402 -14.99 -21.56 -18.20
C SER A 402 -15.42 -21.41 -16.75
N ALA A 403 -14.76 -20.53 -15.99
CA ALA A 403 -15.21 -20.13 -14.65
C ALA A 403 -15.63 -18.65 -14.60
N SER A 404 -16.55 -18.35 -13.68
CA SER A 404 -16.95 -16.98 -13.32
C SER A 404 -16.46 -16.64 -11.92
N VAL A 405 -15.71 -15.55 -11.77
CA VAL A 405 -15.08 -15.12 -10.51
C VAL A 405 -15.47 -13.68 -10.17
N PRO A 406 -15.61 -13.30 -8.89
CA PRO A 406 -15.96 -11.93 -8.53
C PRO A 406 -14.79 -10.97 -8.80
N GLY A 407 -15.07 -9.76 -9.29
CA GLY A 407 -14.08 -8.69 -9.32
C GLY A 407 -13.82 -8.15 -7.92
N GLN A 408 -12.57 -7.78 -7.62
CA GLN A 408 -12.22 -7.13 -6.36
C GLN A 408 -12.69 -5.66 -6.33
N PRO A 409 -13.08 -5.13 -5.16
CA PRO A 409 -13.32 -3.71 -4.98
C PRO A 409 -11.98 -2.93 -5.01
N PRO A 410 -11.99 -1.62 -5.29
CA PRO A 410 -10.78 -0.79 -5.26
C PRO A 410 -10.06 -0.85 -3.91
N VAL A 411 -8.74 -1.06 -3.96
CA VAL A 411 -7.86 -1.06 -2.78
C VAL A 411 -7.16 0.30 -2.69
N PHE A 412 -7.09 0.84 -1.47
CA PHE A 412 -6.48 2.14 -1.17
C PHE A 412 -5.39 2.06 -0.09
N ASN A 413 -4.99 0.85 0.31
CA ASN A 413 -4.00 0.60 1.35
C ASN A 413 -2.72 0.03 0.71
N ASP A 414 -1.57 0.67 0.96
CA ASP A 414 -0.27 0.32 0.40
C ASP A 414 0.37 -0.92 1.02
N HIS A 415 -0.16 -1.39 2.15
CA HIS A 415 0.16 -2.68 2.75
C HIS A 415 -0.64 -3.84 2.14
N ASN A 416 -1.33 -3.62 1.00
CA ASN A 416 -2.06 -4.62 0.24
C ASN A 416 -1.63 -4.58 -1.24
N MET A 417 -1.14 -5.72 -1.77
CA MET A 417 -0.57 -5.79 -3.13
C MET A 417 -1.56 -5.44 -4.25
N TYR A 418 -2.87 -5.64 -4.02
CA TYR A 418 -3.92 -5.34 -4.99
C TYR A 418 -4.17 -3.82 -5.17
N LEU A 419 -3.43 -2.95 -4.45
CA LEU A 419 -3.30 -1.53 -4.78
C LEU A 419 -2.60 -1.31 -6.14
N SER A 420 -1.57 -2.12 -6.46
CA SER A 420 -0.74 -1.94 -7.66
C SER A 420 -0.77 -3.10 -8.66
N SER A 421 -1.45 -4.20 -8.31
CA SER A 421 -1.54 -5.41 -9.12
C SER A 421 -2.99 -5.82 -9.39
N THR A 422 -3.31 -6.17 -10.65
CA THR A 422 -4.64 -6.65 -11.04
C THR A 422 -4.79 -8.16 -10.75
N TYR A 423 -5.89 -8.51 -10.07
CA TYR A 423 -6.31 -9.88 -9.84
C TYR A 423 -6.96 -10.52 -11.09
N VAL A 424 -7.99 -9.87 -11.61
CA VAL A 424 -8.74 -10.27 -12.81
C VAL A 424 -9.30 -9.01 -13.47
N ALA A 425 -9.34 -8.96 -14.80
CA ALA A 425 -9.80 -7.81 -15.57
C ALA A 425 -11.18 -8.04 -16.21
N GLY A 426 -11.86 -6.94 -16.54
CA GLY A 426 -13.10 -6.93 -17.30
C GLY A 426 -12.88 -6.89 -18.83
N GLY A 427 -13.98 -6.80 -19.58
CA GLY A 427 -13.94 -6.82 -21.05
C GLY A 427 -13.82 -8.23 -21.63
N GLN A 428 -13.18 -8.38 -22.80
CA GLN A 428 -13.01 -9.65 -23.50
C GLN A 428 -11.93 -10.52 -22.81
N PRO A 429 -12.27 -11.63 -22.12
CA PRO A 429 -11.33 -12.35 -21.25
C PRO A 429 -10.08 -12.84 -21.97
N ASP A 430 -10.22 -13.30 -23.21
CA ASP A 430 -9.14 -13.91 -23.99
C ASP A 430 -8.08 -12.90 -24.48
N LYS A 431 -8.37 -11.60 -24.35
CA LYS A 431 -7.43 -10.49 -24.56
C LYS A 431 -6.90 -9.91 -23.24
N GLN A 432 -7.40 -10.37 -22.09
CA GLN A 432 -6.93 -9.95 -20.78
C GLN A 432 -5.86 -10.90 -20.27
N TRP A 433 -4.61 -10.44 -20.28
CA TRP A 433 -3.43 -11.21 -19.87
C TRP A 433 -3.59 -11.90 -18.51
N PHE A 434 -4.12 -11.18 -17.51
CA PHE A 434 -4.44 -11.71 -16.17
C PHE A 434 -5.42 -12.90 -16.22
N ASN A 435 -6.52 -12.74 -16.95
CA ASN A 435 -7.59 -13.75 -17.06
C ASN A 435 -7.09 -14.98 -17.81
N VAL A 436 -6.27 -14.79 -18.86
CA VAL A 436 -5.68 -15.85 -19.65
C VAL A 436 -4.74 -16.71 -18.80
N TRP A 437 -3.78 -16.11 -18.08
CA TRP A 437 -2.88 -16.88 -17.22
C TRP A 437 -3.60 -17.55 -16.04
N MET A 438 -4.57 -16.86 -15.42
CA MET A 438 -5.42 -17.47 -14.40
C MET A 438 -6.20 -18.68 -14.96
N ALA A 439 -6.75 -18.60 -16.18
CA ALA A 439 -7.42 -19.73 -16.83
C ALA A 439 -6.46 -20.91 -17.08
N ARG A 440 -5.24 -20.65 -17.56
CA ARG A 440 -4.22 -21.69 -17.77
C ARG A 440 -3.84 -22.39 -16.46
N TYR A 441 -3.61 -21.65 -15.38
CA TYR A 441 -3.28 -22.20 -14.06
C TYR A 441 -4.35 -23.18 -13.53
N TYR A 442 -5.64 -22.87 -13.68
CA TYR A 442 -6.73 -23.77 -13.30
C TYR A 442 -7.11 -24.82 -14.37
N GLY A 443 -6.38 -24.90 -15.49
CA GLY A 443 -6.66 -25.85 -16.57
C GLY A 443 -7.99 -25.60 -17.30
N LEU A 444 -8.46 -24.36 -17.33
CA LEU A 444 -9.68 -23.88 -18.00
C LEU A 444 -9.34 -23.25 -19.36
N LYS A 445 -10.35 -23.06 -20.22
CA LYS A 445 -10.20 -22.23 -21.43
C LYS A 445 -10.28 -20.74 -21.10
N THR A 446 -11.27 -20.32 -20.30
CA THR A 446 -11.50 -18.89 -20.00
C THR A 446 -11.88 -18.64 -18.52
N VAL A 447 -11.54 -17.46 -18.00
CA VAL A 447 -11.98 -16.97 -16.68
C VAL A 447 -12.53 -15.56 -16.82
N ARG A 448 -13.77 -15.34 -16.38
CA ARG A 448 -14.52 -14.09 -16.57
C ARG A 448 -14.96 -13.46 -15.25
N LEU A 449 -14.89 -12.13 -15.20
CA LEU A 449 -15.37 -11.33 -14.08
C LEU A 449 -16.92 -11.35 -14.04
N ASN A 450 -17.48 -11.69 -12.88
CA ASN A 450 -18.92 -11.66 -12.62
C ASN A 450 -19.19 -11.27 -11.15
N ASN A 451 -19.62 -10.03 -10.93
CA ASN A 451 -19.87 -9.49 -9.59
C ASN A 451 -21.19 -9.97 -8.94
N ARG A 452 -21.96 -10.83 -9.62
CA ARG A 452 -23.13 -11.52 -9.03
C ARG A 452 -22.76 -12.83 -8.33
N VAL A 453 -21.48 -13.22 -8.33
CA VAL A 453 -21.00 -14.44 -7.67
C VAL A 453 -20.93 -14.24 -6.15
N SER A 454 -21.72 -15.00 -5.39
CA SER A 454 -21.66 -15.02 -3.93
C SER A 454 -20.27 -15.40 -3.43
N LEU A 455 -19.74 -14.59 -2.51
CA LEU A 455 -18.43 -14.79 -1.88
C LEU A 455 -18.42 -16.03 -0.96
N VAL A 456 -17.29 -16.72 -0.93
CA VAL A 456 -17.03 -17.82 0.02
C VAL A 456 -16.79 -17.25 1.41
N LYS A 457 -17.51 -17.75 2.41
CA LYS A 457 -17.30 -17.38 3.81
C LYS A 457 -15.93 -17.85 4.28
N VAL A 458 -15.05 -16.92 4.66
CA VAL A 458 -13.77 -17.19 5.30
C VAL A 458 -13.90 -16.90 6.80
N THR A 459 -13.38 -17.79 7.65
CA THR A 459 -13.41 -17.68 9.11
C THR A 459 -12.32 -16.77 9.67
N HIS A 460 -12.50 -16.32 10.91
CA HIS A 460 -11.64 -15.33 11.59
C HIS A 460 -10.88 -15.93 12.79
N ASP A 461 -10.79 -17.25 12.88
CA ASP A 461 -10.56 -17.94 14.16
C ASP A 461 -9.07 -18.15 14.50
N SER A 462 -8.19 -17.31 13.94
CA SER A 462 -6.74 -17.40 14.15
C SER A 462 -6.28 -16.63 15.39
N VAL A 463 -5.20 -17.11 16.03
CA VAL A 463 -4.56 -16.42 17.17
C VAL A 463 -4.14 -15.00 16.78
N ALA A 464 -3.63 -14.79 15.57
CA ALA A 464 -3.23 -13.47 15.08
C ALA A 464 -4.42 -12.52 14.89
N TRP A 465 -5.59 -13.02 14.47
CA TRP A 465 -6.83 -12.22 14.46
C TRP A 465 -7.24 -11.81 15.88
N GLN A 466 -7.19 -12.74 16.85
CA GLN A 466 -7.46 -12.40 18.25
C GLN A 466 -6.48 -11.35 18.80
N VAL A 467 -5.19 -11.44 18.46
CA VAL A 467 -4.19 -10.42 18.80
C VAL A 467 -4.52 -9.07 18.16
N THR A 468 -4.88 -9.05 16.87
CA THR A 468 -5.33 -7.84 16.15
C THR A 468 -6.50 -7.17 16.88
N GLN A 469 -7.51 -7.94 17.30
CA GLN A 469 -8.67 -7.42 18.02
C GLN A 469 -8.39 -7.04 19.49
N ARG A 470 -7.32 -7.56 20.10
CA ARG A 470 -6.81 -7.07 21.40
C ARG A 470 -6.08 -5.73 21.24
N LEU A 471 -5.21 -5.60 20.23
CA LEU A 471 -4.50 -4.35 19.91
C LEU A 471 -5.48 -3.22 19.56
N ASN A 472 -6.46 -3.47 18.69
CA ASN A 472 -7.50 -2.51 18.31
C ASN A 472 -8.29 -2.00 19.54
N ARG A 473 -8.69 -2.90 20.46
CA ARG A 473 -9.38 -2.52 21.71
C ARG A 473 -8.49 -1.70 22.64
N PHE A 474 -7.23 -2.10 22.82
CA PHE A 474 -6.26 -1.35 23.63
C PHE A 474 -6.05 0.08 23.09
N TYR A 475 -5.82 0.23 21.78
CA TYR A 475 -5.66 1.55 21.17
C TYR A 475 -6.89 2.44 21.37
N ARG A 476 -8.10 1.93 21.13
CA ARG A 476 -9.35 2.68 21.31
C ARG A 476 -9.57 3.11 22.76
N ALA A 477 -9.24 2.26 23.73
CA ALA A 477 -9.35 2.57 25.15
C ALA A 477 -8.39 3.71 25.55
N VAL A 478 -7.14 3.68 25.06
CA VAL A 478 -6.14 4.74 25.34
C VAL A 478 -6.46 6.05 24.62
N THR A 479 -7.09 6.00 23.44
CA THR A 479 -7.44 7.19 22.63
C THR A 479 -8.87 7.70 22.85
N HIS A 480 -9.60 7.15 23.83
CA HIS A 480 -11.01 7.45 24.10
C HIS A 480 -11.94 7.39 22.86
N GLN A 481 -11.61 6.55 21.86
CA GLN A 481 -12.40 6.40 20.64
C GLN A 481 -13.60 5.49 20.89
N THR A 482 -14.77 6.10 21.08
CA THR A 482 -16.06 5.41 21.21
C THR A 482 -16.39 4.59 19.96
N THR A 483 -17.06 3.45 20.16
CA THR A 483 -17.32 2.46 19.11
C THR A 483 -18.45 2.85 18.17
N ALA A 484 -18.20 2.84 16.87
CA ALA A 484 -19.22 2.53 15.89
C ALA A 484 -19.79 1.11 16.13
N VAL A 485 -21.08 0.94 15.85
CA VAL A 485 -22.01 -0.05 16.41
C VAL A 485 -21.67 -1.52 16.10
N GLN A 486 -22.06 -2.41 17.03
CA GLN A 486 -21.95 -3.87 16.96
C GLN A 486 -23.01 -4.50 16.03
N ALA A 487 -22.66 -5.57 15.32
CA ALA A 487 -23.60 -6.26 14.42
C ALA A 487 -24.66 -7.07 15.22
N ALA A 488 -25.93 -6.96 14.81
CA ALA A 488 -27.07 -7.65 15.43
C ALA A 488 -27.53 -8.87 14.61
N GLU A 489 -28.30 -9.77 15.24
CA GLU A 489 -28.75 -11.04 14.67
C GLU A 489 -29.96 -10.88 13.74
N MET A 490 -29.97 -11.56 12.59
CA MET A 490 -30.97 -11.43 11.52
C MET A 490 -32.13 -12.44 11.63
N ARG A 491 -33.37 -12.00 11.40
CA ARG A 491 -34.61 -12.79 11.39
C ARG A 491 -35.49 -12.42 10.18
N THR A 492 -36.53 -13.23 9.93
CA THR A 492 -37.44 -13.13 8.77
C THR A 492 -38.90 -13.14 9.21
N ALA A 493 -39.74 -12.37 8.53
CA ALA A 493 -41.19 -12.30 8.70
C ALA A 493 -41.90 -12.24 7.32
N TYR A 494 -43.23 -12.32 7.28
CA TYR A 494 -44.01 -12.30 6.03
C TYR A 494 -45.11 -11.22 6.01
N LEU A 495 -45.35 -10.63 4.85
CA LEU A 495 -46.46 -9.72 4.57
C LEU A 495 -47.52 -10.43 3.71
N ARG A 496 -48.79 -10.33 4.09
CA ARG A 496 -49.93 -11.03 3.48
C ARG A 496 -50.92 -10.01 2.90
N TYR A 497 -51.17 -10.04 1.60
CA TYR A 497 -52.02 -9.05 0.92
C TYR A 497 -53.45 -9.55 0.73
N VAL A 498 -54.44 -8.73 1.09
CA VAL A 498 -55.88 -8.99 0.93
C VAL A 498 -56.58 -7.85 0.20
N ASP A 499 -57.68 -8.14 -0.50
CA ASP A 499 -58.49 -7.12 -1.17
C ASP A 499 -59.63 -6.58 -0.29
N GLN A 500 -60.51 -5.75 -0.87
CA GLN A 500 -61.66 -5.15 -0.18
C GLN A 500 -62.75 -6.17 0.21
N MET A 501 -62.67 -7.41 -0.28
CA MET A 501 -63.58 -8.52 0.07
C MET A 501 -62.90 -9.53 1.01
N GLY A 502 -61.70 -9.20 1.53
CA GLY A 502 -60.94 -10.06 2.44
C GLY A 502 -60.21 -11.22 1.76
N LYS A 503 -60.28 -11.33 0.43
CA LYS A 503 -59.62 -12.42 -0.31
C LYS A 503 -58.12 -12.16 -0.39
N GLN A 504 -57.30 -13.18 -0.13
CA GLN A 504 -55.84 -13.07 -0.29
C GLN A 504 -55.47 -12.93 -1.76
N VAL A 505 -54.71 -11.89 -2.08
CA VAL A 505 -54.25 -11.52 -3.44
C VAL A 505 -52.72 -11.52 -3.59
N GLY A 506 -51.96 -11.76 -2.52
CA GLY A 506 -50.50 -11.91 -2.57
C GLY A 506 -49.86 -12.23 -1.22
N GLN A 507 -48.55 -12.50 -1.21
CA GLN A 507 -47.71 -12.64 -0.01
C GLN A 507 -46.22 -12.48 -0.36
N GLU A 508 -45.41 -11.88 0.51
CA GLU A 508 -43.95 -11.75 0.33
C GLU A 508 -43.16 -11.84 1.66
N PRO A 509 -41.87 -12.24 1.65
CA PRO A 509 -41.00 -12.23 2.81
C PRO A 509 -40.26 -10.91 3.02
N ILE A 510 -40.02 -10.54 4.29
CA ILE A 510 -39.15 -9.44 4.71
C ILE A 510 -38.15 -9.94 5.76
N SER A 511 -36.96 -9.33 5.84
CA SER A 511 -35.93 -9.72 6.81
C SER A 511 -35.14 -8.52 7.35
N GLY A 512 -34.64 -8.64 8.57
CA GLY A 512 -33.87 -7.61 9.26
C GLY A 512 -33.40 -8.09 10.62
N ASN A 513 -32.68 -7.24 11.36
CA ASN A 513 -32.08 -7.64 12.62
C ASN A 513 -33.07 -7.49 13.79
N VAL A 514 -32.95 -8.33 14.82
CA VAL A 514 -33.79 -8.26 16.03
C VAL A 514 -33.70 -6.86 16.64
N GLY A 515 -34.86 -6.23 16.89
CA GLY A 515 -34.98 -4.85 17.38
C GLY A 515 -34.90 -3.76 16.30
N SER A 516 -34.63 -4.10 15.04
CA SER A 516 -34.70 -3.15 13.92
C SER A 516 -36.09 -3.10 13.27
N THR A 517 -36.42 -1.97 12.66
CA THR A 517 -37.67 -1.72 11.95
C THR A 517 -37.52 -1.81 10.44
N PHE A 518 -38.50 -2.43 9.79
CA PHE A 518 -38.71 -2.44 8.34
C PHE A 518 -39.81 -1.44 7.97
N ASP A 519 -39.65 -0.69 6.88
CA ASP A 519 -40.71 0.19 6.34
C ASP A 519 -41.59 -0.61 5.36
N ILE A 520 -42.89 -0.55 5.58
CA ILE A 520 -43.91 -1.28 4.81
C ILE A 520 -44.98 -0.35 4.23
N GLN A 521 -44.78 0.98 4.28
CA GLN A 521 -45.67 1.99 3.68
C GLN A 521 -45.85 1.86 2.16
N HIS A 522 -45.02 1.05 1.51
CA HIS A 522 -45.03 0.82 0.06
C HIS A 522 -45.33 -0.64 -0.32
N ALA A 523 -45.66 -1.49 0.68
CA ALA A 523 -46.18 -2.83 0.50
C ALA A 523 -47.39 -2.80 -0.47
N SER A 524 -47.32 -3.47 -1.61
CA SER A 524 -48.32 -3.35 -2.71
C SER A 524 -48.35 -4.59 -3.62
N VAL A 525 -49.43 -4.74 -4.40
CA VAL A 525 -49.66 -5.89 -5.30
C VAL A 525 -50.18 -5.44 -6.67
N SER A 526 -49.77 -6.14 -7.73
CA SER A 526 -50.06 -5.72 -9.12
C SER A 526 -51.55 -5.64 -9.43
N GLY A 527 -51.94 -4.66 -10.26
CA GLY A 527 -53.33 -4.37 -10.60
C GLY A 527 -54.11 -3.61 -9.51
N TYR A 528 -53.50 -3.35 -8.34
CA TYR A 528 -54.14 -2.64 -7.24
C TYR A 528 -53.21 -1.57 -6.59
N ARG A 529 -53.81 -0.60 -5.88
CA ARG A 529 -53.15 0.40 -5.02
C ARG A 529 -53.39 0.08 -3.55
N THR A 530 -52.40 0.23 -2.69
CA THR A 530 -52.56 -0.07 -1.26
C THR A 530 -53.55 0.88 -0.57
N ALA A 531 -54.35 0.34 0.36
CA ALA A 531 -55.29 1.09 1.18
C ALA A 531 -54.57 1.89 2.28
N THR A 532 -55.19 2.99 2.72
CA THR A 532 -54.52 4.04 3.51
C THR A 532 -54.24 3.69 4.96
N ASN A 533 -54.96 2.72 5.55
CA ASN A 533 -54.95 2.44 6.99
C ASN A 533 -54.08 1.23 7.37
N ASN A 534 -53.18 0.78 6.47
CA ASN A 534 -52.29 -0.34 6.74
C ASN A 534 -51.16 0.06 7.73
N PRO A 535 -50.60 -0.90 8.49
CA PRO A 535 -49.40 -0.68 9.30
C PRO A 535 -48.26 -0.09 8.47
N LYS A 536 -47.52 0.87 9.04
CA LYS A 536 -46.47 1.63 8.33
C LYS A 536 -45.07 1.06 8.51
N THR A 537 -44.78 0.49 9.67
CA THR A 537 -43.51 -0.15 9.98
C THR A 537 -43.73 -1.48 10.69
N TYR A 538 -42.71 -2.33 10.67
CA TYR A 538 -42.71 -3.62 11.34
C TYR A 538 -41.38 -3.84 12.07
N THR A 539 -41.42 -4.18 13.37
CA THR A 539 -40.21 -4.42 14.17
C THR A 539 -39.93 -5.91 14.27
N PHE A 540 -38.72 -6.35 13.88
CA PHE A 540 -38.35 -7.76 13.98
C PHE A 540 -38.13 -8.18 15.44
N THR A 541 -38.90 -9.16 15.91
CA THR A 541 -38.72 -9.77 17.25
C THR A 541 -37.80 -10.99 17.18
N ALA A 542 -37.44 -11.55 18.34
CA ALA A 542 -36.64 -12.78 18.43
C ALA A 542 -37.41 -14.07 18.09
N ALA A 543 -38.71 -14.00 17.78
CA ALA A 543 -39.53 -15.17 17.46
C ALA A 543 -39.10 -15.87 16.15
N THR A 544 -39.44 -17.15 16.02
CA THR A 544 -39.01 -18.02 14.90
C THR A 544 -39.92 -17.98 13.68
N SER A 545 -41.18 -17.53 13.82
CA SER A 545 -42.13 -17.33 12.72
C SER A 545 -43.04 -16.13 13.04
N GLN A 546 -43.20 -15.21 12.08
CA GLN A 546 -43.85 -13.91 12.29
C GLN A 546 -44.51 -13.41 10.98
N THR A 547 -45.75 -12.90 11.02
CA THR A 547 -46.56 -12.54 9.83
C THR A 547 -47.45 -11.31 10.08
N LEU A 548 -47.74 -10.51 9.04
CA LEU A 548 -48.56 -9.29 9.06
C LEU A 548 -49.47 -9.17 7.82
N THR A 549 -50.57 -8.40 7.87
CA THR A 549 -51.61 -8.30 6.80
C THR A 549 -51.76 -6.87 6.22
N ILE A 550 -52.05 -6.74 4.92
CA ILE A 550 -52.11 -5.48 4.14
C ILE A 550 -53.29 -5.45 3.12
N HIS A 551 -54.04 -4.35 2.97
CA HIS A 551 -55.28 -4.20 2.14
C HIS A 551 -55.15 -3.30 0.85
N VAL A 552 -55.94 -3.47 -0.25
CA VAL A 552 -55.73 -2.82 -1.61
C VAL A 552 -56.99 -2.42 -2.51
N ILE A 553 -56.88 -1.49 -3.52
CA ILE A 553 -57.93 -0.76 -4.38
C ILE A 553 -57.45 -0.37 -5.86
N ARG A 554 -58.01 0.57 -6.72
CA ARG A 554 -57.64 0.83 -8.20
C ARG A 554 -57.57 2.34 -8.77
N ALA A 555 -57.34 2.63 -10.10
CA ALA A 555 -56.76 3.91 -10.71
C ALA A 555 -57.25 4.46 -12.16
N PRO A 556 -56.79 5.64 -12.74
CA PRO A 556 -57.44 6.48 -13.84
C PRO A 556 -56.63 6.95 -15.17
N GLN A 557 -56.83 8.19 -15.74
CA GLN A 557 -56.73 8.67 -17.20
C GLN A 557 -55.46 9.44 -17.83
N MET A 558 -55.44 10.74 -18.34
CA MET A 558 -54.34 11.37 -19.23
C MET A 558 -53.83 12.88 -19.05
N ARG A 559 -52.50 13.28 -19.07
CA ARG A 559 -51.87 14.69 -19.02
C ARG A 559 -50.32 14.94 -19.34
N THR A 560 -49.73 16.13 -19.03
CA THR A 560 -48.32 16.63 -19.24
C THR A 560 -47.71 17.40 -18.04
N ALA A 561 -46.37 17.52 -17.93
CA ALA A 561 -45.65 18.25 -16.85
C ALA A 561 -44.19 18.71 -17.19
N THR A 562 -43.60 19.59 -16.36
CA THR A 562 -42.24 20.17 -16.50
C THR A 562 -41.34 19.81 -15.29
N LEU A 563 -40.12 19.34 -15.55
CA LEU A 563 -39.08 19.09 -14.54
C LEU A 563 -38.22 20.36 -14.33
N LEU A 564 -37.94 20.71 -13.08
CA LEU A 564 -37.10 21.85 -12.69
C LEU A 564 -35.94 21.35 -11.82
N TYR A 565 -34.72 21.43 -12.34
CA TYR A 565 -33.53 20.95 -11.65
C TYR A 565 -33.03 22.00 -10.64
N GLN A 566 -33.04 21.67 -9.34
CA GLN A 566 -32.63 22.58 -8.26
C GLN A 566 -31.54 21.96 -7.37
N VAL A 567 -30.58 22.77 -6.93
CA VAL A 567 -29.46 22.30 -6.10
C VAL A 567 -29.94 22.00 -4.67
N ARG A 568 -29.87 20.73 -4.28
CA ARG A 568 -30.40 20.20 -3.00
C ARG A 568 -29.91 21.01 -1.80
N GLY A 569 -30.85 21.58 -1.04
CA GLY A 569 -30.59 22.45 0.12
C GLY A 569 -30.59 23.94 -0.20
N THR A 570 -30.89 24.33 -1.44
CA THR A 570 -31.04 25.72 -1.90
C THR A 570 -32.26 25.85 -2.81
N HIS A 571 -32.68 27.09 -3.10
CA HIS A 571 -33.68 27.37 -4.15
C HIS A 571 -33.06 27.64 -5.53
N GLN A 572 -31.75 27.38 -5.72
CA GLN A 572 -31.07 27.67 -6.98
C GLN A 572 -31.45 26.66 -8.07
N GLN A 573 -32.20 27.13 -9.08
CA GLN A 573 -32.48 26.38 -10.30
C GLN A 573 -31.28 26.40 -11.25
N VAL A 574 -30.99 25.25 -11.87
CA VAL A 574 -29.84 25.03 -12.77
C VAL A 574 -30.20 24.43 -14.13
N GLY A 575 -31.49 24.15 -14.37
CA GLY A 575 -32.01 23.70 -15.67
C GLY A 575 -33.49 23.28 -15.61
N SER A 576 -34.06 22.89 -16.75
CA SER A 576 -35.45 22.40 -16.86
C SER A 576 -35.69 21.52 -18.09
N GLU A 577 -36.71 20.66 -18.06
CA GLU A 577 -37.08 19.67 -19.09
C GLU A 577 -38.61 19.42 -19.07
N ALA A 578 -39.22 18.81 -20.09
CA ALA A 578 -40.67 18.55 -20.15
C ALA A 578 -41.01 17.07 -20.46
N ILE A 579 -42.12 16.57 -19.90
CA ILE A 579 -42.58 15.17 -19.94
C ILE A 579 -44.11 15.03 -20.13
N SER A 580 -44.58 13.86 -20.56
CA SER A 580 -46.01 13.57 -20.84
C SER A 580 -46.43 12.13 -20.46
N GLY A 581 -47.72 11.91 -20.15
CA GLY A 581 -48.22 10.56 -19.83
C GLY A 581 -49.58 10.53 -19.10
N LEU A 582 -50.04 9.32 -18.78
CA LEU A 582 -51.41 9.09 -18.32
C LEU A 582 -51.68 9.74 -16.92
N THR A 583 -52.78 10.50 -16.73
CA THR A 583 -53.27 11.03 -15.43
C THR A 583 -53.46 9.87 -14.47
N GLY A 584 -52.72 9.87 -13.38
CA GLY A 584 -52.74 8.79 -12.41
C GLY A 584 -51.95 7.56 -12.82
N SER A 585 -51.37 7.51 -14.02
CA SER A 585 -50.15 6.73 -14.29
C SER A 585 -48.92 7.53 -13.87
N THR A 586 -47.75 6.89 -13.96
CA THR A 586 -46.50 7.43 -13.46
C THR A 586 -45.40 7.34 -14.52
N PHE A 587 -44.83 8.48 -14.93
CA PHE A 587 -43.64 8.52 -15.80
C PHE A 587 -42.40 8.04 -15.03
N ASN A 588 -41.45 7.40 -15.71
CA ASN A 588 -40.14 7.11 -15.15
C ASN A 588 -39.20 8.31 -15.37
N ILE A 589 -38.76 8.96 -14.30
CA ILE A 589 -37.81 10.08 -14.32
C ILE A 589 -36.49 9.75 -13.60
N ARG A 590 -36.17 8.46 -13.41
CA ARG A 590 -34.87 8.01 -12.85
C ARG A 590 -33.66 8.45 -13.68
N HIS A 591 -33.88 8.74 -14.96
CA HIS A 591 -32.85 9.16 -15.91
C HIS A 591 -32.80 10.69 -16.12
N ALA A 592 -33.71 11.44 -15.48
CA ALA A 592 -33.71 12.90 -15.52
C ALA A 592 -32.43 13.46 -14.88
N GLY A 593 -31.72 14.32 -15.59
CA GLY A 593 -30.47 14.93 -15.14
C GLY A 593 -30.08 16.16 -15.96
N VAL A 594 -29.15 16.95 -15.43
CA VAL A 594 -28.67 18.20 -16.06
C VAL A 594 -27.15 18.26 -16.03
N THR A 595 -26.55 18.72 -17.12
CA THR A 595 -25.09 18.80 -17.30
C THR A 595 -24.42 19.45 -16.09
N GLY A 596 -23.38 18.80 -15.56
CA GLY A 596 -22.65 19.27 -14.38
C GLY A 596 -23.20 18.82 -13.03
N TYR A 597 -24.39 18.22 -12.96
CA TYR A 597 -25.02 17.81 -11.69
C TYR A 597 -25.52 16.35 -11.71
N THR A 598 -25.42 15.68 -10.57
CA THR A 598 -25.92 14.32 -10.35
C THR A 598 -27.25 14.41 -9.61
N THR A 599 -28.31 13.92 -10.23
CA THR A 599 -29.64 13.75 -9.62
C THR A 599 -29.53 12.87 -8.37
N THR A 600 -30.10 13.34 -7.26
CA THR A 600 -29.90 12.65 -5.97
C THR A 600 -30.82 11.44 -5.81
N GLU A 601 -30.43 10.48 -4.96
CA GLU A 601 -31.25 9.31 -4.60
C GLU A 601 -32.61 9.71 -3.98
N LYS A 602 -32.71 10.92 -3.41
CA LYS A 602 -33.96 11.50 -2.90
C LYS A 602 -34.78 12.25 -3.97
N ALA A 603 -34.33 12.30 -5.21
CA ALA A 603 -35.13 12.87 -6.29
C ALA A 603 -36.33 11.98 -6.61
N PRO A 604 -37.47 12.55 -7.02
CA PRO A 604 -38.61 11.78 -7.51
C PRO A 604 -38.15 10.82 -8.60
N GLN A 605 -38.21 9.51 -8.31
CA GLN A 605 -37.81 8.47 -9.26
C GLN A 605 -38.85 8.29 -10.38
N THR A 606 -40.08 8.68 -10.10
CA THR A 606 -41.23 8.61 -10.99
C THR A 606 -42.15 9.81 -10.74
N TYR A 607 -42.82 10.33 -11.78
CA TYR A 607 -43.78 11.43 -11.63
C TYR A 607 -45.20 10.98 -12.01
N ARG A 608 -46.16 11.18 -11.11
CA ARG A 608 -47.57 10.84 -11.35
C ARG A 608 -48.32 12.05 -11.91
N PHE A 609 -48.77 11.99 -13.16
CA PHE A 609 -49.51 13.10 -13.74
C PHE A 609 -50.85 13.29 -13.02
N THR A 610 -51.18 14.52 -12.67
CA THR A 610 -52.50 14.93 -12.21
C THR A 610 -53.33 15.45 -13.38
N SER A 611 -54.59 15.80 -13.16
CA SER A 611 -55.47 16.42 -14.17
C SER A 611 -55.16 17.90 -14.45
N GLN A 612 -54.20 18.53 -13.76
CA GLN A 612 -53.93 19.97 -13.83
C GLN A 612 -53.27 20.41 -15.16
N MET A 613 -53.52 21.65 -15.56
CA MET A 613 -53.08 22.21 -16.86
C MET A 613 -51.61 22.66 -16.90
N LYS A 614 -51.02 23.01 -15.76
CA LYS A 614 -49.59 23.32 -15.62
C LYS A 614 -49.07 22.59 -14.39
N GLN A 615 -48.05 21.76 -14.55
CA GLN A 615 -47.55 20.85 -13.53
C GLN A 615 -46.02 20.95 -13.50
N ASN A 616 -45.44 21.33 -12.36
CA ASN A 616 -43.99 21.46 -12.18
C ASN A 616 -43.47 20.44 -11.16
N VAL A 617 -42.28 19.88 -11.41
CA VAL A 617 -41.67 18.83 -10.59
C VAL A 617 -40.24 19.23 -10.25
N VAL A 618 -39.95 19.50 -8.97
CA VAL A 618 -38.58 19.83 -8.55
C VAL A 618 -37.73 18.57 -8.46
N ILE A 619 -36.64 18.54 -9.21
CA ILE A 619 -35.64 17.46 -9.21
C ILE A 619 -34.42 17.93 -8.39
N PRO A 620 -34.23 17.43 -7.14
CA PRO A 620 -33.09 17.79 -6.31
C PRO A 620 -31.80 17.14 -6.84
N VAL A 621 -30.91 17.97 -7.38
CA VAL A 621 -29.59 17.57 -7.88
C VAL A 621 -28.47 17.98 -6.92
N THR A 622 -27.31 17.36 -7.07
CA THR A 622 -26.07 17.71 -6.35
C THR A 622 -24.92 17.94 -7.32
N PRO A 623 -24.02 18.90 -7.07
CA PRO A 623 -22.83 19.12 -7.89
C PRO A 623 -22.00 17.86 -8.19
N THR A 624 -21.87 17.52 -9.48
CA THR A 624 -20.93 16.49 -9.96
C THR A 624 -19.51 17.01 -9.86
N LEU A 625 -18.54 16.12 -9.63
CA LEU A 625 -17.12 16.43 -9.63
C LEU A 625 -16.64 16.66 -11.08
N GLN A 626 -16.11 17.85 -11.38
CA GLN A 626 -15.50 18.21 -12.66
C GLN A 626 -13.98 18.21 -12.54
N GLY A 627 -13.28 17.75 -13.57
CA GLY A 627 -11.82 17.82 -13.67
C GLY A 627 -11.37 18.95 -14.60
N THR A 628 -10.25 19.61 -14.28
CA THR A 628 -9.58 20.55 -15.19
C THR A 628 -8.06 20.47 -15.03
N THR A 629 -7.34 20.81 -16.10
CA THR A 629 -5.87 20.80 -16.09
C THR A 629 -5.34 22.21 -15.86
N ILE A 630 -4.64 22.44 -14.76
CA ILE A 630 -3.92 23.69 -14.50
C ILE A 630 -2.47 23.55 -14.95
N THR A 631 -2.01 24.50 -15.76
CA THR A 631 -0.59 24.67 -16.09
C THR A 631 -0.04 25.88 -15.35
N TYR A 632 0.87 25.63 -14.41
CA TYR A 632 1.55 26.68 -13.65
C TYR A 632 2.79 27.15 -14.41
N LEU A 633 2.91 28.45 -14.64
CA LEU A 633 4.04 29.10 -15.32
C LEU A 633 4.76 30.05 -14.37
N ASN A 634 6.09 30.17 -14.50
CA ASN A 634 6.88 31.24 -13.91
C ASN A 634 7.44 32.08 -15.08
N GLY A 635 6.75 33.16 -15.43
CA GLY A 635 6.99 33.90 -16.67
C GLY A 635 6.63 33.04 -17.88
N LYS A 636 7.61 32.76 -18.76
CA LYS A 636 7.44 31.88 -19.93
C LYS A 636 7.72 30.39 -19.63
N ARG A 637 8.25 30.03 -18.46
CA ARG A 637 8.68 28.64 -18.15
C ARG A 637 7.59 27.86 -17.40
N LYS A 638 7.23 26.68 -17.91
CA LYS A 638 6.33 25.72 -17.24
C LYS A 638 6.98 25.16 -15.97
N VAL A 639 6.22 25.15 -14.87
CA VAL A 639 6.65 24.76 -13.52
C VAL A 639 6.02 23.43 -13.07
N LEU A 640 4.70 23.30 -13.27
CA LEU A 640 3.92 22.10 -12.99
C LEU A 640 2.72 22.08 -13.94
N GLN A 641 2.22 20.89 -14.25
CA GLN A 641 0.89 20.70 -14.80
C GLN A 641 0.17 19.67 -13.92
N ASP A 642 -1.03 19.99 -13.47
CA ASP A 642 -1.79 19.19 -12.51
C ASP A 642 -3.26 19.07 -12.95
N PHE A 643 -3.92 17.96 -12.59
CA PHE A 643 -5.30 17.68 -12.96
C PHE A 643 -6.21 17.67 -11.73
N VAL A 644 -6.71 18.86 -11.41
CA VAL A 644 -7.49 19.11 -10.21
C VAL A 644 -8.97 18.80 -10.43
N HIS A 645 -9.64 18.39 -9.35
CA HIS A 645 -11.06 18.07 -9.36
C HIS A 645 -11.81 18.96 -8.37
N THR A 646 -12.95 19.51 -8.78
CA THR A 646 -13.83 20.34 -7.91
C THR A 646 -15.27 20.20 -8.38
N ARG A 647 -16.24 20.25 -7.48
CA ARG A 647 -17.64 20.08 -7.86
C ARG A 647 -18.21 21.35 -8.50
N THR A 648 -19.13 21.19 -9.45
CA THR A 648 -19.85 22.29 -10.09
C THR A 648 -20.41 23.31 -9.09
N GLY A 649 -20.22 24.60 -9.35
CA GLY A 649 -20.65 25.69 -8.46
C GLY A 649 -19.79 25.90 -7.21
N GLN A 650 -18.85 24.99 -6.89
CA GLN A 650 -17.88 25.22 -5.82
C GLN A 650 -16.65 26.00 -6.32
N GLN A 651 -16.01 26.71 -5.39
CA GLN A 651 -14.74 27.40 -5.62
C GLN A 651 -13.59 26.39 -5.72
N LEU A 652 -12.95 26.31 -6.89
CA LEU A 652 -11.66 25.68 -7.08
C LEU A 652 -10.58 26.64 -6.56
N THR A 653 -10.01 26.36 -5.39
CA THR A 653 -8.88 27.11 -4.84
C THR A 653 -7.61 26.81 -5.62
N LEU A 654 -6.97 27.84 -6.17
CA LEU A 654 -5.72 27.72 -6.93
C LEU A 654 -4.52 27.73 -5.97
N THR A 655 -4.13 26.54 -5.51
CA THR A 655 -2.94 26.36 -4.66
C THR A 655 -1.67 26.33 -5.51
N ALA A 656 -0.70 27.19 -5.21
CA ALA A 656 0.56 27.23 -5.94
C ALA A 656 1.41 25.95 -5.72
N PRO A 657 2.18 25.48 -6.72
CA PRO A 657 3.04 24.30 -6.59
C PRO A 657 4.05 24.40 -5.44
N LEU A 658 4.48 23.27 -4.88
CA LEU A 658 5.46 23.22 -3.78
C LEU A 658 6.70 24.09 -4.10
N GLY A 659 6.85 25.19 -3.37
CA GLY A 659 7.95 26.13 -3.58
C GLY A 659 7.66 27.34 -4.47
N TYR A 660 6.41 27.57 -4.82
CA TYR A 660 5.93 28.75 -5.53
C TYR A 660 4.75 29.39 -4.79
N GLN A 661 4.46 30.64 -5.12
CA GLN A 661 3.28 31.40 -4.69
C GLN A 661 2.58 31.94 -5.94
N LEU A 662 1.27 32.20 -5.88
CA LEU A 662 0.58 32.86 -6.99
C LEU A 662 1.20 34.25 -7.27
N ALA A 663 1.22 34.66 -8.53
CA ALA A 663 1.59 36.03 -8.89
C ALA A 663 0.51 37.02 -8.41
N LYS A 664 0.91 38.25 -8.04
CA LYS A 664 -0.03 39.32 -7.67
C LYS A 664 -1.04 39.53 -8.82
N GLY A 665 -2.33 39.63 -8.48
CA GLY A 665 -3.41 39.82 -9.45
C GLY A 665 -3.95 38.53 -10.11
N GLN A 666 -3.41 37.36 -9.79
CA GLN A 666 -4.07 36.09 -10.11
C GLN A 666 -5.24 35.85 -9.16
N ALA A 667 -6.35 35.32 -9.68
CA ALA A 667 -7.46 34.87 -8.84
C ALA A 667 -7.01 33.74 -7.92
N HIS A 668 -7.34 33.81 -6.63
CA HIS A 668 -7.02 32.75 -5.66
C HIS A 668 -8.02 31.58 -5.72
N SER A 669 -9.21 31.78 -6.31
CA SER A 669 -10.17 30.72 -6.58
C SER A 669 -11.02 31.03 -7.82
N LEU A 670 -11.60 29.99 -8.42
CA LEU A 670 -12.50 30.06 -9.58
C LEU A 670 -13.73 29.20 -9.35
N THR A 671 -14.94 29.71 -9.59
CA THR A 671 -16.16 28.89 -9.54
C THR A 671 -16.19 27.88 -10.69
N MET A 672 -16.28 26.59 -10.38
CA MET A 672 -16.32 25.53 -11.39
C MET A 672 -17.66 25.55 -12.17
N PRO A 673 -17.69 25.78 -13.50
CA PRO A 673 -18.92 25.83 -14.28
C PRO A 673 -19.41 24.43 -14.66
N ALA A 674 -20.69 24.32 -15.03
CA ALA A 674 -21.36 23.06 -15.33
C ALA A 674 -20.77 22.25 -16.50
N LYS A 675 -20.05 22.91 -17.41
CA LYS A 675 -19.35 22.26 -18.55
C LYS A 675 -17.86 21.93 -18.26
N GLY A 676 -17.38 22.18 -17.03
CA GLY A 676 -15.96 22.12 -16.68
C GLY A 676 -15.17 23.34 -17.18
N LEU A 677 -13.95 23.52 -16.67
CA LEU A 677 -13.03 24.57 -17.13
C LEU A 677 -12.08 24.02 -18.21
N PRO A 678 -11.84 24.75 -19.31
CA PRO A 678 -10.77 24.43 -20.27
C PRO A 678 -9.39 24.56 -19.61
N HIS A 679 -8.32 24.20 -20.33
CA HIS A 679 -6.94 24.25 -19.81
C HIS A 679 -6.59 25.62 -19.20
N LEU A 680 -6.44 25.65 -17.88
CA LEU A 680 -6.11 26.86 -17.12
C LEU A 680 -4.61 27.12 -17.17
N THR A 681 -4.22 28.39 -17.27
CA THR A 681 -2.82 28.84 -17.16
C THR A 681 -2.70 29.82 -16.01
N VAL A 682 -1.83 29.52 -15.04
CA VAL A 682 -1.71 30.27 -13.77
C VAL A 682 -0.27 30.72 -13.58
N GLN A 683 -0.05 32.02 -13.40
CA GLN A 683 1.29 32.59 -13.16
C GLN A 683 1.69 32.47 -11.68
N VAL A 684 2.90 31.96 -11.43
CA VAL A 684 3.44 31.69 -10.10
C VAL A 684 4.89 32.18 -9.96
N ARG A 685 5.19 32.84 -8.84
CA ARG A 685 6.53 33.32 -8.48
C ARG A 685 7.21 32.29 -7.57
N HIS A 686 8.49 32.01 -7.81
CA HIS A 686 9.31 31.15 -6.95
C HIS A 686 9.38 31.70 -5.51
N LEU A 687 9.07 30.87 -4.51
CA LEU A 687 9.28 31.20 -3.09
C LEU A 687 10.76 31.01 -2.73
N SER A 688 11.24 31.76 -1.75
CA SER A 688 12.51 31.44 -1.06
C SER A 688 12.38 30.10 -0.29
N PHE A 689 13.49 29.64 0.30
CA PHE A 689 13.55 28.35 1.02
C PHE A 689 12.64 28.34 2.28
N TRP A 690 12.74 29.37 3.12
CA TRP A 690 12.15 29.39 4.46
C TRP A 690 10.62 29.27 4.54
N PRO A 691 9.79 29.92 3.68
CA PRO A 691 8.34 29.77 3.73
C PRO A 691 7.85 28.35 3.46
N ARG A 692 8.56 27.61 2.59
CA ARG A 692 8.19 26.22 2.22
C ARG A 692 8.27 25.28 3.40
N LEU A 693 9.33 25.43 4.20
CA LEU A 693 9.66 24.56 5.31
C LEU A 693 8.57 24.63 6.40
N ARG A 694 8.06 25.84 6.68
CA ARG A 694 7.02 26.08 7.71
C ARG A 694 5.65 25.46 7.41
N ALA A 695 5.38 25.03 6.17
CA ALA A 695 4.08 24.49 5.75
C ALA A 695 3.87 22.98 6.04
N LEU A 696 4.86 22.31 6.64
CA LEU A 696 4.81 20.86 6.89
C LEU A 696 4.07 20.54 8.22
N PRO A 697 2.97 19.75 8.20
CA PRO A 697 2.02 19.66 9.33
C PRO A 697 2.56 19.01 10.61
N HIS A 698 3.69 18.28 10.52
CA HIS A 698 4.34 17.66 11.68
C HIS A 698 5.68 18.31 12.05
N LEU A 699 6.16 19.28 11.26
CA LEU A 699 7.46 19.91 11.50
C LEU A 699 7.56 20.62 12.87
N PRO A 700 6.56 21.35 13.38
CA PRO A 700 6.68 22.01 14.69
C PRO A 700 6.96 21.01 15.83
N ILE A 701 6.29 19.86 15.82
CA ILE A 701 6.46 18.80 16.82
C ILE A 701 7.83 18.13 16.66
N LEU A 702 8.26 17.84 15.43
CA LEU A 702 9.58 17.27 15.14
C LEU A 702 10.72 18.24 15.54
N VAL A 703 10.57 19.54 15.29
CA VAL A 703 11.54 20.57 15.70
C VAL A 703 11.58 20.72 17.21
N LEU A 704 10.43 20.75 17.90
CA LEU A 704 10.39 20.82 19.36
C LEU A 704 11.06 19.58 20.00
N GLY A 705 10.76 18.38 19.48
CA GLY A 705 11.40 17.14 19.94
C GLY A 705 12.91 17.10 19.66
N LEU A 706 13.35 17.61 18.51
CA LEU A 706 14.77 17.73 18.16
C LEU A 706 15.49 18.72 19.08
N LEU A 707 14.90 19.89 19.35
CA LEU A 707 15.47 20.89 20.26
C LEU A 707 15.59 20.35 21.68
N LEU A 708 14.54 19.70 22.20
CA LEU A 708 14.56 19.08 23.53
C LEU A 708 15.60 17.97 23.62
N PHE A 709 15.72 17.11 22.58
CA PHE A 709 16.79 16.11 22.49
C PHE A 709 18.18 16.75 22.51
N ILE A 710 18.41 17.80 21.72
CA ILE A 710 19.71 18.50 21.66
C ILE A 710 20.06 19.12 23.01
N VAL A 711 19.12 19.80 23.68
CA VAL A 711 19.35 20.41 25.01
C VAL A 711 19.64 19.34 26.06
N CYS A 712 18.85 18.25 26.10
CA CYS A 712 19.09 17.15 27.02
C CYS A 712 20.44 16.46 26.79
N ASP A 713 20.85 16.21 25.54
CA ASP A 713 22.16 15.62 25.26
C ASP A 713 23.30 16.59 25.57
N GLN A 714 23.18 17.89 25.28
CA GLN A 714 24.22 18.87 25.60
C GLN A 714 24.49 18.95 27.11
N GLY A 715 23.45 18.96 27.95
CA GLY A 715 23.63 18.86 29.40
C GLY A 715 24.31 17.56 29.85
N LEU A 716 24.00 16.45 29.18
CA LEU A 716 24.58 15.13 29.47
C LEU A 716 26.04 15.02 28.99
N ALA A 717 26.37 15.63 27.86
CA ALA A 717 27.71 15.72 27.30
C ALA A 717 28.61 16.62 28.16
N TYR A 718 28.09 17.77 28.60
CA TYR A 718 28.74 18.66 29.56
C TYR A 718 29.06 17.94 30.88
N TYR A 719 28.06 17.23 31.44
CA TYR A 719 28.24 16.40 32.63
C TYR A 719 29.35 15.34 32.44
N GLN A 720 29.36 14.63 31.30
CA GLN A 720 30.41 13.67 30.99
C GLN A 720 31.80 14.32 30.86
N SER A 721 31.90 15.53 30.28
CA SER A 721 33.18 16.26 30.18
C SER A 721 33.69 16.86 31.49
N LYS A 722 32.89 16.85 32.57
CA LYS A 722 33.31 17.25 33.93
C LYS A 722 33.62 16.07 34.86
N HIS A 723 33.39 14.84 34.40
CA HIS A 723 33.54 13.61 35.19
C HIS A 723 34.26 12.49 34.39
N GLN A 724 35.15 12.89 33.48
CA GLN A 724 36.13 12.06 32.76
C GLN A 724 37.51 12.72 32.83
#